data_AF-A0A098D1H5-F1
#
_entry.id   AF-A0A098D1H5-F1
#
_cell.length_a   1.000
_cell.length_b   1.000
_cell.length_c   1.000
_cell.angle_alpha   90.00
_cell.angle_beta   90.00
_cell.angle_gamma   90.00
#
_symmetry.space_group_name_H-M   'P 1'
#
loop_
_entity.id
_entity.type
_entity.pdbx_description
1 polymer ?
#
loop_
_entity_poly.entity_id
_entity_poly.type
_entity_poly.pdbx_seq_one_letter_code
_entity_poly.pdbx_strand_id
1 'polypeptide(L)'
;MQPTHVLSTCYRFIGLLSDIIPHVHILLGNHDLAYRRDYQTTALDAFNLNRLAPYVSIHKEITQHEWDGRRVILLPFREDQSGLTDAVASLSPTEASKTVAFAHLAINKAITQRYVVSDGFKNLSAAKSIIYNGLTGPDQFASLARTFTGHFHSHQTITQKQPNTNKTDLRGSITYLGSPLQLNWSDLYDEKRGILLFDPETLEHEMLINPYVIGYTTVNLQEVLNDQANEEALKDKHVMLLGDLSHLKYVMARDKLLSLGARSVRDWNPMGFKSHSDRAALGSSVPASDVSFQPLEEPREIEDTTGNRVSSSALDYQPRANKLDFAAEAREYVTSLELDNPLSLRREELIRVGQRMIQVSHGLVDQDEDEDLQLNYEVFLDRSTQAISTRSATDLKGASGHNFAAVPSTLTITNFLSVQNTITIDFRYDLARGLTFLVGENGSGKSMLIEAMVWCQFGQCVRSGMAVDDVVNDIIGKNCCVTLEFANGYAISRHRKHEKNGNRVIILLHGEAQLQYDRPGKGTTQEAIVELLGINYETYIKTVVLSHESAASFLSSKAAEKRKLTEAALGMSILDTYGKVSRLLLKDIDENANAVDKNMQDVARTMEHTEKHIEVLDRKRKICEMEAYNAEASLELAIQDHATARLRSDGQFGDGDLELSIDSAEYEQKMSASSHGLQHAMEVAHLAELTMGSHAKVSALTDQISMEKKSRQSLENEYTQIRAMVNADFISWLVGLKQNLGQNLEAVPADRPAILQRLLYAIRAVVTRGAVGVLEFLISNYQAIDTKHQQRRVVIDGLCEDIKDSKLRLQSLHLEVTDIVHRNRLATSQALRVIDKRIMEVEQAQKTCADVMFKHQQAMFRQQEELIFKQQQEAKLKHKQEEAMLKRHEAAIYTCLIEAERSSLRSISQKYDNLALKLRELAADREVFAFWSSALTKRNKRTSSSAKSRGKSTANFPEYVLEKSISHLNSLLAQILTALYDDTRHTNAIATGMLSSLFDSESIGTMEHESCSPGPVLDQSLGIHQSLAYGKRSGGERKRLDLALFFALLHLGWAESAHRAHYLLIDEVFDSLDEAGQEAVVRWCMTMLQSMVSWIVMVTHSRFLAERDPERDAGKVMVMRVKIGSQGTELVKDR
;
A
#
# COMPACT_ATOMS: atom_id res chain seq x y z
N MET A 1 48.69 19.19 22.21
CA MET A 1 49.18 19.54 20.86
C MET A 1 48.01 20.05 20.05
N GLN A 2 48.18 21.13 19.28
CA GLN A 2 47.12 21.66 18.42
C GLN A 2 46.96 20.81 17.13
N PRO A 3 45.73 20.46 16.69
CA PRO A 3 45.52 19.59 15.53
C PRO A 3 46.13 20.09 14.21
N THR A 4 46.18 21.41 14.01
CA THR A 4 46.68 22.09 12.81
C THR A 4 48.18 21.95 12.57
N HIS A 5 49.01 21.96 13.62
CA HIS A 5 50.45 21.77 13.48
C HIS A 5 50.76 20.37 12.93
N VAL A 6 50.01 19.36 13.35
CA VAL A 6 50.11 17.99 12.82
C VAL A 6 49.74 17.98 11.34
N LEU A 7 48.58 18.53 10.98
CA LEU A 7 48.09 18.56 9.59
C LEU A 7 49.05 19.29 8.64
N SER A 8 49.55 20.47 9.05
CA SER A 8 50.53 21.25 8.28
C SER A 8 51.86 20.50 8.11
N THR A 9 52.34 19.82 9.17
CA THR A 9 53.55 19.00 9.11
C THR A 9 53.40 17.81 8.16
N CYS A 10 52.26 17.12 8.20
CA CYS A 10 51.95 16.01 7.28
C CYS A 10 51.89 16.48 5.81
N TYR A 11 51.20 17.59 5.53
CA TYR A 11 51.17 18.17 4.16
C TYR A 11 52.58 18.56 3.69
N ARG A 12 53.38 19.20 4.54
CA ARG A 12 54.77 19.57 4.22
C ARG A 12 55.65 18.33 3.99
N PHE A 13 55.47 17.27 4.80
CA PHE A 13 56.20 16.02 4.63
C PHE A 13 55.84 15.32 3.31
N ILE A 14 54.54 15.17 3.00
CA ILE A 14 54.10 14.56 1.75
C ILE A 14 54.54 15.38 0.55
N GLY A 15 54.46 16.71 0.60
CA GLY A 15 54.95 17.60 -0.47
C GLY A 15 56.45 17.45 -0.73
N LEU A 16 57.27 17.56 0.32
CA LEU A 16 58.72 17.35 0.22
C LEU A 16 59.08 15.94 -0.25
N LEU A 17 58.27 14.93 0.06
CA LEU A 17 58.47 13.57 -0.41
C LEU A 17 58.11 13.43 -1.91
N SER A 18 57.00 14.02 -2.37
CA SER A 18 56.61 14.03 -3.79
C SER A 18 57.56 14.82 -4.69
N ASP A 19 58.33 15.78 -4.13
CA ASP A 19 59.39 16.48 -4.87
C ASP A 19 60.63 15.59 -5.11
N ILE A 20 60.78 14.49 -4.37
CA ILE A 20 61.98 13.62 -4.38
C ILE A 20 61.71 12.26 -5.04
N ILE A 21 60.54 11.65 -4.84
CA ILE A 21 60.19 10.34 -5.41
C ILE A 21 59.08 10.45 -6.47
N PRO A 22 59.14 9.68 -7.59
CA PRO A 22 58.24 9.88 -8.74
C PRO A 22 56.75 9.67 -8.43
N HIS A 23 56.44 8.78 -7.48
CA HIS A 23 55.08 8.48 -7.06
C HIS A 23 55.07 7.96 -5.61
N VAL A 24 54.10 8.42 -4.80
CA VAL A 24 53.88 7.98 -3.41
C VAL A 24 52.63 7.09 -3.33
N HIS A 25 52.79 5.83 -2.94
CA HIS A 25 51.67 4.93 -2.64
C HIS A 25 51.41 4.87 -1.13
N ILE A 26 50.19 5.20 -0.70
CA ILE A 26 49.77 5.15 0.70
C ILE A 26 48.76 4.01 0.87
N LEU A 27 49.11 3.01 1.67
CA LEU A 27 48.23 1.89 2.02
C LEU A 27 47.56 2.18 3.36
N LEU A 28 46.23 2.04 3.45
CA LEU A 28 45.52 2.34 4.70
C LEU A 28 45.90 1.39 5.83
N GLY A 29 46.30 1.97 6.97
CA GLY A 29 46.49 1.30 8.24
C GLY A 29 45.29 1.44 9.19
N ASN A 30 45.36 0.75 10.33
CA ASN A 30 44.31 0.73 11.35
C ASN A 30 44.04 2.09 12.02
N HIS A 31 44.98 3.03 11.95
CA HIS A 31 44.84 4.39 12.49
C HIS A 31 44.30 5.39 11.46
N ASP A 32 44.20 5.00 10.18
CA ASP A 32 43.69 5.85 9.11
C ASP A 32 42.17 5.71 8.91
N LEU A 33 41.54 4.69 9.50
CA LEU A 33 40.10 4.46 9.41
C LEU A 33 39.34 5.40 10.36
N ALA A 34 38.28 6.05 9.86
CA ALA A 34 37.43 6.91 10.68
C ALA A 34 36.48 6.12 11.58
N TYR A 35 36.01 4.95 11.12
CA TYR A 35 35.11 4.07 11.85
C TYR A 35 35.53 2.60 11.72
N ARG A 36 35.23 1.80 12.76
CA ARG A 36 35.54 0.37 12.78
C ARG A 36 34.73 -0.37 11.71
N ARG A 37 35.39 -1.16 10.86
CA ARG A 37 34.82 -1.87 9.70
C ARG A 37 34.28 -0.99 8.56
N ASP A 38 34.40 0.33 8.64
CA ASP A 38 34.29 1.21 7.47
C ASP A 38 35.71 1.41 6.90
N TYR A 39 35.90 0.98 5.66
CA TYR A 39 37.19 1.04 4.98
C TYR A 39 37.20 2.10 3.87
N GLN A 40 36.08 2.79 3.65
CA GLN A 40 35.96 3.86 2.65
C GLN A 40 36.15 5.23 3.30
N THR A 41 35.63 5.44 4.51
CA THR A 41 35.81 6.70 5.26
C THR A 41 37.12 6.70 6.03
N THR A 42 38.04 7.59 5.66
CA THR A 42 39.38 7.66 6.25
C THR A 42 39.66 9.01 6.89
N ALA A 43 40.45 9.03 7.96
CA ALA A 43 41.02 10.27 8.51
C ALA A 43 41.92 10.98 7.47
N LEU A 44 42.45 10.25 6.49
CA LEU A 44 43.23 10.80 5.38
C LEU A 44 42.40 11.61 4.36
N ASP A 45 41.09 11.38 4.27
CA ASP A 45 40.21 12.16 3.38
C ASP A 45 40.15 13.65 3.79
N ALA A 46 40.34 13.95 5.09
CA ALA A 46 40.46 15.32 5.60
C ALA A 46 41.68 16.08 5.05
N PHE A 47 42.70 15.36 4.57
CA PHE A 47 43.88 15.92 3.90
C PHE A 47 43.69 16.08 2.39
N ASN A 48 42.54 15.68 1.83
CA ASN A 48 42.20 15.85 0.40
C ASN A 48 43.34 15.48 -0.57
N LEU A 49 44.11 14.43 -0.25
CA LEU A 49 45.33 14.03 -0.95
C LEU A 49 45.06 13.61 -2.40
N ASN A 50 43.79 13.36 -2.76
CA ASN A 50 43.32 13.23 -4.14
C ASN A 50 43.69 14.42 -5.04
N ARG A 51 43.96 15.61 -4.46
CA ARG A 51 44.50 16.78 -5.18
C ARG A 51 45.96 16.66 -5.58
N LEU A 52 46.70 15.73 -4.98
CA LEU A 52 48.10 15.41 -5.32
C LEU A 52 48.20 14.26 -6.33
N ALA A 53 47.07 13.72 -6.81
CA ALA A 53 47.06 12.81 -7.94
C ALA A 53 47.56 13.54 -9.21
N PRO A 54 48.34 12.89 -10.10
CA PRO A 54 48.68 11.47 -10.10
C PRO A 54 49.91 11.10 -9.25
N TYR A 55 50.54 12.03 -8.53
CA TYR A 55 51.80 11.79 -7.79
C TYR A 55 51.62 11.06 -6.45
N VAL A 56 50.41 11.09 -5.88
CA VAL A 56 50.05 10.38 -4.65
C VAL A 56 48.79 9.56 -4.88
N SER A 57 48.82 8.27 -4.54
CA SER A 57 47.66 7.37 -4.60
C SER A 57 47.37 6.73 -3.23
N ILE A 58 46.12 6.78 -2.77
CA ILE A 58 45.65 6.10 -1.55
C ILE A 58 44.94 4.81 -1.93
N HIS A 59 45.39 3.70 -1.35
CA HIS A 59 44.87 2.36 -1.60
C HIS A 59 43.95 1.91 -0.47
N LYS A 60 42.63 2.05 -0.70
CA LYS A 60 41.56 1.67 0.26
C LYS A 60 41.09 0.22 0.10
N GLU A 61 41.32 -0.37 -1.07
CA GLU A 61 40.79 -1.68 -1.48
C GLU A 61 41.89 -2.70 -1.76
N ILE A 62 41.54 -3.98 -1.68
CA ILE A 62 42.45 -5.07 -2.05
C ILE A 62 42.64 -5.01 -3.56
N THR A 63 43.85 -4.70 -4.00
CA THR A 63 44.15 -4.36 -5.40
C THR A 63 45.42 -5.07 -5.86
N GLN A 64 45.49 -5.34 -7.16
CA GLN A 64 46.66 -5.94 -7.81
C GLN A 64 47.22 -4.97 -8.84
N HIS A 65 48.53 -4.82 -8.84
CA HIS A 65 49.27 -3.91 -9.70
C HIS A 65 50.51 -4.59 -10.28
N GLU A 66 51.15 -3.94 -11.25
CA GLU A 66 52.47 -4.30 -11.75
C GLU A 66 53.37 -3.08 -11.61
N TRP A 67 54.39 -3.17 -10.75
CA TRP A 67 55.37 -2.12 -10.48
C TRP A 67 56.75 -2.68 -10.79
N ASP A 68 57.56 -1.93 -11.56
CA ASP A 68 58.92 -2.32 -11.94
C ASP A 68 59.03 -3.75 -12.53
N GLY A 69 58.06 -4.14 -13.37
CA GLY A 69 57.96 -5.48 -13.96
C GLY A 69 57.61 -6.61 -12.97
N ARG A 70 57.22 -6.27 -11.74
CA ARG A 70 56.84 -7.20 -10.68
C ARG A 70 55.36 -7.08 -10.34
N ARG A 71 54.69 -8.24 -10.21
CA ARG A 71 53.33 -8.28 -9.68
C ARG A 71 53.32 -7.88 -8.20
N VAL A 72 52.43 -6.97 -7.85
CA VAL A 72 52.24 -6.46 -6.51
C VAL A 72 50.78 -6.66 -6.10
N ILE A 73 50.54 -7.13 -4.87
CA ILE A 73 49.22 -7.13 -4.25
C ILE A 73 49.21 -6.20 -3.03
N LEU A 74 48.17 -5.38 -2.93
CA LEU A 74 48.00 -4.41 -1.86
C LEU A 74 46.89 -4.88 -0.92
N LEU A 75 47.23 -4.97 0.37
CA LEU A 75 46.39 -5.57 1.41
C LEU A 75 46.19 -4.56 2.56
N PRO A 76 45.32 -3.54 2.37
CA PRO A 76 45.05 -2.52 3.39
C PRO A 76 44.43 -3.13 4.64
N PHE A 77 44.55 -2.46 5.78
CA PHE A 77 44.08 -2.99 7.06
C PHE A 77 42.60 -3.37 7.03
N ARG A 78 42.31 -4.59 7.54
CA ARG A 78 40.96 -5.06 7.80
C ARG A 78 40.84 -5.50 9.27
N GLU A 79 39.71 -5.16 9.88
CA GLU A 79 39.33 -5.60 11.22
C GLU A 79 39.10 -7.12 11.29
N ASP A 80 38.75 -7.71 10.15
CA ASP A 80 38.69 -9.15 9.92
C ASP A 80 39.73 -9.49 8.85
N GLN A 81 40.75 -10.25 9.25
CA GLN A 81 41.89 -10.59 8.40
C GLN A 81 41.56 -11.71 7.38
N SER A 82 40.41 -12.40 7.52
CA SER A 82 40.01 -13.52 6.63
C SER A 82 40.01 -13.11 5.14
N GLY A 83 39.38 -11.97 4.81
CA GLY A 83 39.35 -11.46 3.44
C GLY A 83 40.73 -11.11 2.86
N LEU A 84 41.74 -10.85 3.70
CA LEU A 84 43.13 -10.65 3.24
C LEU A 84 43.81 -11.99 2.96
N THR A 85 43.55 -13.02 3.77
CA THR A 85 44.06 -14.37 3.53
C THR A 85 43.38 -15.04 2.33
N ASP A 86 42.08 -14.80 2.12
CA ASP A 86 41.32 -15.32 0.99
C ASP A 86 41.80 -14.71 -0.33
N ALA A 87 42.11 -13.41 -0.34
CA ALA A 87 42.70 -12.74 -1.50
C ALA A 87 44.04 -13.37 -1.92
N VAL A 88 44.90 -13.75 -0.96
CA VAL A 88 46.17 -14.44 -1.24
C VAL A 88 45.94 -15.89 -1.65
N ALA A 89 44.98 -16.59 -1.02
CA ALA A 89 44.61 -17.96 -1.38
C ALA A 89 43.96 -18.08 -2.78
N SER A 90 43.37 -16.99 -3.29
CA SER A 90 42.78 -16.94 -4.63
C SER A 90 43.81 -16.93 -5.78
N LEU A 91 45.07 -16.59 -5.48
CA LEU A 91 46.16 -16.57 -6.47
C LEU A 91 46.61 -18.00 -6.82
N SER A 92 46.84 -18.26 -8.11
CA SER A 92 47.42 -19.56 -8.51
C SER A 92 48.87 -19.69 -7.99
N PRO A 93 49.38 -20.90 -7.69
CA PRO A 93 50.70 -21.07 -7.06
C PRO A 93 51.87 -20.47 -7.87
N THR A 94 51.74 -20.46 -9.19
CA THR A 94 52.72 -19.87 -10.14
C THR A 94 52.67 -18.35 -10.20
N GLU A 95 51.55 -17.73 -9.80
CA GLU A 95 51.38 -16.28 -9.72
C GLU A 95 51.73 -15.77 -8.32
N ALA A 96 51.28 -16.45 -7.26
CA ALA A 96 51.63 -16.14 -5.88
C ALA A 96 53.16 -16.08 -5.71
N SER A 97 53.88 -17.11 -6.17
CA SER A 97 55.35 -17.21 -6.07
C SER A 97 56.12 -16.12 -6.85
N LYS A 98 55.45 -15.34 -7.71
CA LYS A 98 56.02 -14.17 -8.39
C LYS A 98 55.60 -12.84 -7.75
N THR A 99 54.52 -12.83 -6.98
CA THR A 99 53.84 -11.64 -6.44
C THR A 99 54.43 -11.19 -5.11
N VAL A 100 54.67 -9.89 -4.97
CA VAL A 100 55.08 -9.24 -3.72
C VAL A 100 53.85 -8.60 -3.06
N ALA A 101 53.66 -8.79 -1.77
CA ALA A 101 52.58 -8.14 -1.03
C ALA A 101 53.08 -6.93 -0.23
N PHE A 102 52.37 -5.80 -0.32
CA PHE A 102 52.45 -4.71 0.66
C PHE A 102 51.15 -4.69 1.46
N ALA A 103 51.24 -4.73 2.79
CA ALA A 103 50.11 -5.06 3.65
C ALA A 103 50.10 -4.30 4.98
N HIS A 104 49.00 -4.39 5.72
CA HIS A 104 48.92 -3.94 7.12
C HIS A 104 48.29 -5.02 8.00
N LEU A 105 49.10 -6.04 8.32
CA LEU A 105 48.67 -7.33 8.90
C LEU A 105 49.04 -7.44 10.39
N ALA A 106 48.21 -8.16 11.14
CA ALA A 106 48.49 -8.59 12.51
C ALA A 106 48.81 -10.09 12.53
N ILE A 107 50.08 -10.45 12.28
CA ILE A 107 50.53 -11.84 12.14
C ILE A 107 50.88 -12.43 13.51
N ASN A 108 50.36 -13.62 13.78
CA ASN A 108 50.67 -14.41 14.97
C ASN A 108 52.18 -14.63 15.13
N LYS A 109 52.67 -14.45 16.36
CA LYS A 109 54.08 -14.48 16.77
C LYS A 109 54.95 -13.30 16.31
N ALA A 110 54.38 -12.25 15.72
CA ALA A 110 55.09 -11.00 15.49
C ALA A 110 55.49 -10.33 16.82
N ILE A 111 56.73 -9.85 16.93
CA ILE A 111 57.17 -9.00 18.05
C ILE A 111 56.47 -7.65 17.95
N THR A 112 55.76 -7.24 19.00
CA THR A 112 55.13 -5.92 19.09
C THR A 112 56.06 -4.90 19.73
N GLN A 113 56.76 -5.32 20.79
CA GLN A 113 57.75 -4.53 21.52
C GLN A 113 59.01 -5.38 21.75
N ARG A 114 60.15 -4.91 21.23
CA ARG A 114 61.43 -5.61 21.30
C ARG A 114 62.05 -5.59 22.71
N TYR A 115 61.95 -4.47 23.41
CA TYR A 115 62.56 -4.26 24.72
C TYR A 115 61.53 -3.80 25.75
N VAL A 116 61.34 -4.59 26.82
CA VAL A 116 60.49 -4.23 27.96
C VAL A 116 61.37 -3.77 29.13
N VAL A 117 61.18 -2.54 29.59
CA VAL A 117 61.79 -2.04 30.82
C VAL A 117 60.93 -2.46 32.01
N SER A 118 61.50 -3.29 32.89
CA SER A 118 60.87 -3.72 34.14
C SER A 118 61.56 -3.05 35.33
N ASP A 119 60.77 -2.66 36.33
CA ASP A 119 61.14 -1.80 37.46
C ASP A 119 62.12 -2.43 38.49
N GLY A 120 62.79 -3.54 38.16
CA GLY A 120 63.37 -4.45 39.15
C GLY A 120 64.74 -5.08 38.86
N PHE A 121 65.43 -4.74 37.77
CA PHE A 121 66.74 -5.35 37.45
C PHE A 121 67.83 -4.33 37.11
N LYS A 122 68.96 -4.42 37.83
CA LYS A 122 70.17 -3.61 37.64
C LYS A 122 70.99 -3.95 36.38
N ASN A 123 70.57 -4.94 35.58
CA ASN A 123 71.25 -5.35 34.35
C ASN A 123 70.27 -5.33 33.18
N LEU A 124 70.55 -4.52 32.15
CA LEU A 124 69.75 -4.36 30.92
C LEU A 124 69.82 -5.56 29.94
N SER A 125 70.48 -6.66 30.31
CA SER A 125 71.04 -7.63 29.35
C SER A 125 70.13 -8.82 28.96
N ALA A 126 68.82 -8.80 29.26
CA ALA A 126 67.86 -9.82 28.80
C ALA A 126 66.39 -9.37 28.88
N ALA A 127 66.03 -8.26 28.23
CA ALA A 127 64.62 -7.85 28.13
C ALA A 127 63.82 -8.87 27.29
N LYS A 128 62.72 -9.42 27.84
CA LYS A 128 61.80 -10.28 27.08
C LYS A 128 61.02 -9.43 26.08
N SER A 129 61.01 -9.82 24.81
CA SER A 129 60.16 -9.21 23.78
C SER A 129 58.68 -9.57 23.98
N ILE A 130 57.77 -8.62 23.79
CA ILE A 130 56.33 -8.89 23.74
C ILE A 130 55.98 -9.39 22.34
N ILE A 131 55.19 -10.45 22.29
CA ILE A 131 54.81 -11.17 21.08
C ILE A 131 53.29 -11.12 20.92
N TYR A 132 52.81 -10.85 19.70
CA TYR A 132 51.41 -10.88 19.33
C TYR A 132 50.89 -12.32 19.23
N ASN A 133 49.77 -12.61 19.89
CA ASN A 133 49.09 -13.89 19.84
C ASN A 133 47.73 -13.66 19.16
N GLY A 134 47.64 -13.97 17.86
CA GLY A 134 46.42 -13.79 17.06
C GLY A 134 46.12 -14.98 16.16
N LEU A 135 45.01 -14.90 15.43
CA LEU A 135 44.51 -16.03 14.64
C LEU A 135 45.23 -16.22 13.29
N THR A 136 45.70 -15.13 12.69
CA THR A 136 46.32 -15.12 11.35
C THR A 136 47.76 -15.64 11.42
N GLY A 137 48.04 -16.77 10.77
CA GLY A 137 49.36 -17.41 10.77
C GLY A 137 50.28 -16.92 9.65
N PRO A 138 51.63 -16.93 9.84
CA PRO A 138 52.56 -16.55 8.77
C PRO A 138 52.46 -17.49 7.55
N ASP A 139 52.06 -18.74 7.77
CA ASP A 139 51.92 -19.76 6.73
C ASP A 139 50.86 -19.42 5.67
N GLN A 140 49.89 -18.54 5.99
CA GLN A 140 48.85 -18.11 5.04
C GLN A 140 49.39 -17.18 3.93
N PHE A 141 50.54 -16.56 4.15
CA PHE A 141 51.23 -15.70 3.18
C PHE A 141 52.46 -16.39 2.56
N ALA A 142 52.67 -17.68 2.87
CA ALA A 142 53.86 -18.43 2.52
C ALA A 142 54.05 -18.68 1.01
N SER A 143 52.95 -18.63 0.25
CA SER A 143 52.92 -18.83 -1.20
C SER A 143 53.47 -17.64 -2.00
N LEU A 144 53.58 -16.46 -1.38
CA LEU A 144 54.01 -15.22 -2.02
C LEU A 144 55.53 -15.17 -2.23
N ALA A 145 55.99 -14.31 -3.14
CA ALA A 145 57.43 -14.08 -3.31
C ALA A 145 58.04 -13.44 -2.05
N ARG A 146 57.41 -12.36 -1.55
CA ARG A 146 57.80 -11.56 -0.38
C ARG A 146 56.54 -10.88 0.17
N THR A 147 56.44 -10.70 1.48
CA THR A 147 55.40 -9.86 2.09
C THR A 147 56.06 -8.78 2.95
N PHE A 148 55.73 -7.52 2.71
CA PHE A 148 56.14 -6.38 3.53
C PHE A 148 54.91 -5.80 4.22
N THR A 149 54.96 -5.57 5.53
CA THR A 149 53.78 -5.15 6.31
C THR A 149 54.06 -4.02 7.30
N GLY A 150 53.08 -3.12 7.42
CA GLY A 150 52.93 -2.21 8.56
C GLY A 150 52.35 -2.92 9.79
N HIS A 151 51.70 -2.14 10.66
CA HIS A 151 51.00 -2.50 11.91
C HIS A 151 51.83 -2.47 13.20
N PHE A 152 52.91 -3.25 13.34
CA PHE A 152 53.78 -3.19 14.54
C PHE A 152 55.02 -2.32 14.34
N HIS A 153 55.43 -1.61 15.41
CA HIS A 153 56.55 -0.67 15.39
C HIS A 153 57.93 -1.32 15.26
N SER A 154 58.11 -2.54 15.77
CA SER A 154 59.37 -3.28 15.74
C SER A 154 59.62 -3.89 14.36
N HIS A 155 60.63 -3.40 13.63
CA HIS A 155 61.09 -4.04 12.39
C HIS A 155 61.55 -5.48 12.65
N GLN A 156 61.10 -6.45 11.84
CA GLN A 156 61.46 -7.86 11.97
C GLN A 156 61.18 -8.61 10.66
N THR A 157 61.93 -9.67 10.38
CA THR A 157 61.63 -10.61 9.29
C THR A 157 61.31 -11.99 9.86
N ILE A 158 60.10 -12.46 9.57
CA ILE A 158 59.61 -13.82 9.88
C ILE A 158 59.87 -14.67 8.65
N THR A 159 60.91 -15.51 8.69
CA THR A 159 61.21 -16.49 7.63
C THR A 159 60.48 -17.81 7.87
N GLN A 160 60.14 -18.50 6.78
CA GLN A 160 59.67 -19.88 6.86
C GLN A 160 60.83 -20.81 7.24
N LYS A 161 60.58 -21.77 8.13
CA LYS A 161 61.59 -22.77 8.52
C LYS A 161 61.72 -23.85 7.45
N GLN A 162 62.65 -23.68 6.51
CA GLN A 162 63.14 -24.81 5.73
C GLN A 162 64.11 -25.66 6.58
N PRO A 163 63.97 -27.00 6.63
CA PRO A 163 64.98 -27.86 7.22
C PRO A 163 66.25 -27.90 6.35
N ASN A 164 67.42 -27.70 6.97
CA ASN A 164 68.76 -27.99 6.41
C ASN A 164 69.36 -27.04 5.34
N THR A 165 69.14 -25.71 5.41
CA THR A 165 69.93 -24.75 4.61
C THR A 165 70.48 -23.58 5.43
N ASN A 166 71.81 -23.37 5.41
CA ASN A 166 72.49 -22.25 6.08
C ASN A 166 72.41 -20.91 5.32
N LYS A 167 71.72 -20.86 4.17
CA LYS A 167 71.28 -19.60 3.56
C LYS A 167 69.87 -19.27 4.05
N THR A 168 69.66 -18.05 4.50
CA THR A 168 68.34 -17.49 4.79
C THR A 168 67.58 -17.28 3.49
N ASP A 169 66.81 -18.28 3.05
CA ASP A 169 65.86 -18.08 1.96
C ASP A 169 64.82 -17.04 2.39
N LEU A 170 64.70 -15.99 1.58
CA LEU A 170 63.82 -14.86 1.82
C LEU A 170 62.46 -15.02 1.14
N ARG A 171 62.25 -16.08 0.35
CA ARG A 171 60.98 -16.38 -0.32
C ARG A 171 59.87 -16.68 0.67
N GLY A 172 58.69 -16.09 0.42
CA GLY A 172 57.50 -16.24 1.27
C GLY A 172 57.71 -15.80 2.73
N SER A 173 58.73 -14.98 3.00
CA SER A 173 58.94 -14.38 4.32
C SER A 173 58.13 -13.09 4.49
N ILE A 174 57.77 -12.80 5.74
CA ILE A 174 57.00 -11.61 6.13
C ILE A 174 57.92 -10.65 6.85
N THR A 175 58.18 -9.48 6.27
CA THR A 175 59.00 -8.41 6.85
C THR A 175 58.11 -7.28 7.35
N TYR A 176 58.03 -7.10 8.67
CA TYR A 176 57.47 -5.89 9.26
C TYR A 176 58.41 -4.72 9.02
N LEU A 177 57.90 -3.62 8.46
CA LEU A 177 58.67 -2.42 8.19
C LEU A 177 59.09 -1.71 9.48
N GLY A 178 58.21 -1.69 10.48
CA GLY A 178 58.38 -0.89 11.69
C GLY A 178 58.04 0.59 11.47
N SER A 179 58.19 1.42 12.50
CA SER A 179 58.13 2.89 12.32
C SER A 179 59.53 3.47 12.09
N PRO A 180 59.69 4.48 11.20
CA PRO A 180 61.00 5.04 10.81
C PRO A 180 61.67 5.91 11.90
N LEU A 181 60.98 6.11 13.02
CA LEU A 181 61.36 6.87 14.19
C LEU A 181 60.84 6.14 15.44
N GLN A 182 61.45 6.38 16.60
CA GLN A 182 60.82 6.06 17.88
C GLN A 182 59.64 7.03 18.08
N LEU A 183 58.45 6.50 18.38
CA LEU A 183 57.22 7.29 18.55
C LEU A 183 56.69 7.28 20.00
N ASN A 184 57.14 6.33 20.81
CA ASN A 184 56.69 6.15 22.19
C ASN A 184 57.73 5.42 23.06
N TRP A 185 57.46 5.30 24.36
CA TRP A 185 58.32 4.63 25.33
C TRP A 185 58.48 3.11 25.12
N SER A 186 57.62 2.46 24.31
CA SER A 186 57.80 1.05 23.92
C SER A 186 58.80 0.86 22.76
N ASP A 187 59.18 1.94 22.06
CA ASP A 187 60.22 1.94 21.02
C ASP A 187 61.64 2.15 21.59
N LEU A 188 61.77 2.30 22.92
CA LEU A 188 63.02 2.53 23.62
C LEU A 188 64.03 1.39 23.35
N TYR A 189 65.29 1.75 23.14
CA TYR A 189 66.42 0.88 22.73
C TYR A 189 66.28 0.23 21.33
N ASP A 190 65.20 0.46 20.60
CA ASP A 190 65.05 -0.05 19.24
C ASP A 190 65.61 0.94 18.21
N GLU A 191 66.94 0.93 18.07
CA GLU A 191 67.73 1.88 17.26
C GLU A 191 67.76 1.53 15.76
N LYS A 192 67.35 0.31 15.39
CA LYS A 192 67.34 -0.15 13.99
C LYS A 192 66.02 0.20 13.31
N ARG A 193 65.83 1.49 13.04
CA ARG A 193 64.62 2.05 12.41
C ARG A 193 64.98 3.05 11.32
N GLY A 194 64.14 3.12 10.30
CA GLY A 194 64.29 4.04 9.20
C GLY A 194 63.50 3.58 7.98
N ILE A 195 64.12 3.64 6.80
CA ILE A 195 63.47 3.33 5.52
C ILE A 195 64.05 2.02 4.96
N LEU A 196 63.19 1.20 4.37
CA LEU A 196 63.58 -0.05 3.72
C LEU A 196 63.65 0.17 2.20
N LEU A 197 64.81 -0.09 1.60
CA LEU A 197 64.99 -0.17 0.16
C LEU A 197 64.78 -1.62 -0.27
N PHE A 198 63.98 -1.84 -1.30
CA PHE A 198 63.65 -3.17 -1.82
C PHE A 198 64.01 -3.27 -3.30
N ASP A 199 64.70 -4.33 -3.68
CA ASP A 199 65.01 -4.65 -5.07
C ASP A 199 63.98 -5.67 -5.62
N PRO A 200 63.15 -5.28 -6.60
CA PRO A 200 62.12 -6.16 -7.15
C PRO A 200 62.68 -7.29 -8.02
N GLU A 201 63.92 -7.20 -8.52
CA GLU A 201 64.55 -8.27 -9.30
C GLU A 201 65.10 -9.36 -8.38
N THR A 202 65.98 -8.99 -7.45
CA THR A 202 66.67 -9.95 -6.55
C THR A 202 65.83 -10.42 -5.37
N LEU A 203 64.77 -9.68 -5.00
CA LEU A 203 63.98 -9.82 -3.78
C LEU A 203 64.73 -9.52 -2.47
N GLU A 204 65.94 -8.97 -2.54
CA GLU A 204 66.69 -8.53 -1.37
C GLU A 204 66.22 -7.14 -0.90
N HIS A 205 66.56 -6.78 0.35
CA HIS A 205 66.24 -5.46 0.89
C HIS A 205 67.34 -4.98 1.84
N GLU A 206 67.55 -3.66 1.85
CA GLU A 206 68.46 -2.97 2.76
C GLU A 206 67.68 -2.03 3.69
N MET A 207 68.13 -1.88 4.93
CA MET A 207 67.57 -0.92 5.88
C MET A 207 68.49 0.30 6.01
N LEU A 208 68.02 1.45 5.54
CA LEU A 208 68.62 2.74 5.81
C LEU A 208 68.18 3.23 7.19
N ILE A 209 69.10 3.17 8.16
CA ILE A 209 68.84 3.64 9.54
C ILE A 209 68.73 5.16 9.55
N ASN A 210 67.70 5.67 10.20
CA ASN A 210 67.47 7.10 10.37
C ASN A 210 68.48 7.71 11.35
N PRO A 211 69.31 8.70 10.97
CA PRO A 211 70.30 9.29 11.86
C PRO A 211 69.70 10.00 13.09
N TYR A 212 68.41 10.32 13.06
CA TYR A 212 67.66 10.94 14.15
C TYR A 212 66.74 9.96 14.91
N VAL A 213 66.99 8.64 14.80
CA VAL A 213 66.14 7.59 15.41
C VAL A 213 66.02 7.69 16.93
N ILE A 214 67.09 8.10 17.63
CA ILE A 214 67.16 8.09 19.11
C ILE A 214 66.45 9.32 19.70
N GLY A 215 65.12 9.25 19.77
CA GLY A 215 64.28 10.26 20.40
C GLY A 215 64.06 10.06 21.90
N TYR A 216 64.22 8.84 22.41
CA TYR A 216 63.92 8.46 23.80
C TYR A 216 65.16 7.87 24.51
N THR A 217 65.33 8.20 25.78
CA THR A 217 66.44 7.71 26.62
C THR A 217 66.03 7.57 28.09
N THR A 218 66.89 6.96 28.91
CA THR A 218 66.68 6.78 30.35
C THR A 218 67.90 7.22 31.16
N VAL A 219 67.68 7.76 32.36
CA VAL A 219 68.76 8.14 33.31
C VAL A 219 68.40 7.71 34.72
N ASN A 220 69.40 7.32 35.52
CA ASN A 220 69.16 7.03 36.92
C ASN A 220 68.91 8.32 37.72
N LEU A 221 67.93 8.27 38.63
CA LEU A 221 67.61 9.37 39.53
C LEU A 221 68.83 9.85 40.34
N GLN A 222 69.72 8.94 40.76
CA GLN A 222 70.93 9.33 41.51
C GLN A 222 71.96 10.06 40.64
N GLU A 223 72.10 9.69 39.36
CA GLU A 223 73.03 10.35 38.42
C GLU A 223 72.62 11.80 38.16
N VAL A 224 71.31 12.05 38.01
CA VAL A 224 70.77 13.42 37.86
C VAL A 224 70.96 14.23 39.13
N LEU A 225 70.61 13.67 40.30
CA LEU A 225 70.72 14.40 41.57
C LEU A 225 72.18 14.71 41.95
N ASN A 226 73.14 13.86 41.54
CA ASN A 226 74.57 14.01 41.84
C ASN A 226 75.39 14.79 40.78
N ASP A 227 74.76 15.40 39.76
CA ASP A 227 75.45 16.11 38.66
C ASP A 227 76.38 15.20 37.81
N GLN A 228 76.00 13.93 37.66
CA GLN A 228 76.75 12.93 36.88
C GLN A 228 76.08 12.55 35.55
N ALA A 229 74.95 13.19 35.22
CA ALA A 229 74.22 12.96 33.98
C ALA A 229 74.93 13.60 32.77
N ASN A 230 75.13 12.83 31.70
CA ASN A 230 75.78 13.31 30.47
C ASN A 230 74.82 14.22 29.66
N GLU A 231 75.15 15.51 29.56
CA GLU A 231 74.37 16.53 28.85
C GLU A 231 74.17 16.20 27.36
N GLU A 232 75.23 15.81 26.64
CA GLU A 232 75.15 15.45 25.21
C GLU A 232 74.27 14.22 24.97
N ALA A 233 74.21 13.30 25.94
CA ALA A 233 73.36 12.13 25.85
C ALA A 233 71.87 12.46 26.01
N LEU A 234 71.52 13.64 26.55
CA LEU A 234 70.17 14.02 26.97
C LEU A 234 69.54 15.15 26.16
N LYS A 235 70.37 16.02 25.59
CA LYS A 235 69.95 17.14 24.76
C LYS A 235 68.99 16.71 23.66
N ASP A 236 67.89 17.46 23.52
CA ASP A 236 66.81 17.25 22.54
C ASP A 236 66.05 15.92 22.61
N LYS A 237 66.26 15.09 23.65
CA LYS A 237 65.58 13.79 23.82
C LYS A 237 64.49 13.80 24.89
N HIS A 238 63.59 12.83 24.79
CA HIS A 238 62.61 12.50 25.82
C HIS A 238 63.24 11.57 26.87
N VAL A 239 63.28 11.99 28.13
CA VAL A 239 64.00 11.28 29.20
C VAL A 239 63.04 10.60 30.18
N MET A 240 63.28 9.31 30.47
CA MET A 240 62.62 8.59 31.57
C MET A 240 63.58 8.42 32.76
N LEU A 241 63.17 8.88 33.93
CA LEU A 241 63.90 8.68 35.17
C LEU A 241 63.70 7.25 35.69
N LEU A 242 64.79 6.62 36.16
CA LEU A 242 64.81 5.28 36.74
C LEU A 242 65.22 5.32 38.23
N GLY A 243 64.58 4.50 39.07
CA GLY A 243 64.87 4.34 40.51
C GLY A 243 63.76 4.85 41.43
N ASP A 244 64.02 4.87 42.75
CA ASP A 244 63.02 5.17 43.79
C ASP A 244 62.58 6.65 43.79
N LEU A 245 61.56 6.93 42.97
CA LEU A 245 61.00 8.25 42.72
C LEU A 245 59.93 8.64 43.76
N SER A 246 60.27 9.54 44.68
CA SER A 246 59.28 10.33 45.42
C SER A 246 58.95 11.63 44.67
N HIS A 247 57.77 12.21 44.89
CA HIS A 247 57.33 13.45 44.21
C HIS A 247 58.38 14.56 44.23
N LEU A 248 58.99 14.78 45.41
CA LEU A 248 60.02 15.81 45.60
C LEU A 248 61.28 15.52 44.76
N LYS A 249 61.80 14.29 44.81
CA LYS A 249 62.98 13.89 44.03
C LYS A 249 62.70 13.95 42.53
N TYR A 250 61.50 13.57 42.11
CA TYR A 250 61.07 13.64 40.72
C TYR A 250 61.05 15.08 40.21
N VAL A 251 60.39 16.01 40.91
CA VAL A 251 60.33 17.42 40.48
C VAL A 251 61.73 18.03 40.40
N MET A 252 62.59 17.80 41.40
CA MET A 252 63.98 18.28 41.39
C MET A 252 64.78 17.71 40.20
N ALA A 253 64.68 16.41 39.93
CA ALA A 253 65.38 15.78 38.82
C ALA A 253 64.80 16.19 37.44
N ARG A 254 63.48 16.39 37.35
CA ARG A 254 62.79 16.86 36.15
C ARG A 254 63.29 18.25 35.76
N ASP A 255 63.25 19.20 36.68
CA ASP A 255 63.60 20.59 36.40
C ASP A 255 65.09 20.71 36.03
N LYS A 256 65.94 19.87 36.64
CA LYS A 256 67.36 19.73 36.31
C LYS A 256 67.61 19.13 34.93
N LEU A 257 66.87 18.09 34.54
CA LEU A 257 66.95 17.50 33.19
C LEU A 257 66.50 18.50 32.11
N LEU A 258 65.46 19.30 32.38
CA LEU A 258 65.02 20.36 31.49
C LEU A 258 66.08 21.47 31.36
N SER A 259 66.79 21.83 32.45
CA SER A 259 67.91 22.77 32.36
C SER A 259 69.13 22.23 31.60
N LEU A 260 69.30 20.90 31.56
CA LEU A 260 70.31 20.20 30.75
C LEU A 260 69.85 19.97 29.28
N GLY A 261 68.77 20.63 28.84
CA GLY A 261 68.32 20.60 27.45
C GLY A 261 67.52 19.36 27.04
N ALA A 262 66.99 18.57 27.98
CA ALA A 262 66.05 17.50 27.66
C ALA A 262 64.75 18.06 27.04
N ARG A 263 64.27 17.47 25.94
CA ARG A 263 63.06 17.92 25.24
C ARG A 263 61.79 17.74 26.07
N SER A 264 61.71 16.63 26.79
CA SER A 264 60.76 16.46 27.89
C SER A 264 61.21 15.35 28.84
N VAL A 265 60.60 15.29 30.02
CA VAL A 265 60.78 14.22 30.98
C VAL A 265 59.44 13.51 31.16
N ARG A 266 59.44 12.17 31.25
CA ARG A 266 58.21 11.39 31.47
C ARG A 266 57.52 11.80 32.78
N ASP A 267 56.20 11.99 32.75
CA ASP A 267 55.41 12.31 33.94
C ASP A 267 55.45 11.19 35.01
N TRP A 268 55.54 11.59 36.27
CA TRP A 268 55.54 10.69 37.43
C TRP A 268 54.13 10.30 37.82
N ASN A 269 53.85 9.00 37.87
CA ASN A 269 52.58 8.46 38.34
C ASN A 269 52.81 7.54 39.56
N PRO A 270 52.48 7.98 40.80
CA PRO A 270 52.77 7.24 42.02
C PRO A 270 51.81 6.08 42.31
N MET A 271 50.71 5.96 41.57
CA MET A 271 49.81 4.82 41.67
C MET A 271 50.50 3.62 41.01
N GLY A 272 51.17 2.83 41.83
CA GLY A 272 51.90 1.63 41.37
C GLY A 272 51.00 0.63 40.65
N PHE A 273 51.65 -0.35 40.01
CA PHE A 273 51.07 -1.48 39.28
C PHE A 273 49.84 -2.11 39.98
N LYS A 274 48.66 -1.54 39.76
CA LYS A 274 47.40 -2.29 39.83
C LYS A 274 47.32 -3.09 38.54
N SER A 275 47.27 -4.41 38.69
CA SER A 275 46.83 -5.30 37.63
C SER A 275 45.33 -5.03 37.38
N HIS A 276 45.03 -3.95 36.65
CA HIS A 276 43.76 -3.82 35.96
C HIS A 276 43.69 -4.95 34.94
N SER A 277 42.85 -5.94 35.24
CA SER A 277 42.46 -6.99 34.30
C SER A 277 41.64 -6.46 33.12
N ASP A 278 41.24 -5.19 33.18
CA ASP A 278 40.70 -4.43 32.05
C ASP A 278 41.84 -3.77 31.28
N ARG A 279 42.04 -4.23 30.04
CA ARG A 279 43.19 -3.86 29.19
C ARG A 279 43.11 -2.42 28.66
N ALA A 280 43.44 -1.45 29.50
CA ALA A 280 43.97 -0.15 29.06
C ALA A 280 45.52 -0.20 29.05
N ALA A 281 46.09 -1.03 28.17
CA ALA A 281 47.53 -1.26 28.08
C ALA A 281 48.12 -0.59 26.83
N LEU A 282 49.36 -0.08 26.94
CA LEU A 282 50.09 0.54 25.84
C LEU A 282 50.10 -0.39 24.60
N GLY A 283 49.62 0.12 23.46
CA GLY A 283 49.69 -0.60 22.17
C GLY A 283 48.55 -1.58 21.89
N SER A 284 47.34 -1.39 22.44
CA SER A 284 46.18 -2.25 22.15
C SER A 284 45.57 -2.00 20.76
N SER A 285 46.27 -2.38 19.70
CA SER A 285 45.77 -2.45 18.30
C SER A 285 45.32 -3.87 17.92
N VAL A 286 44.66 -4.58 18.84
CA VAL A 286 44.15 -5.95 18.59
C VAL A 286 42.81 -5.88 17.82
N PRO A 287 42.68 -6.53 16.65
CA PRO A 287 41.41 -6.59 15.92
C PRO A 287 40.31 -7.32 16.71
N ALA A 288 39.04 -6.91 16.56
CA ALA A 288 37.90 -7.53 17.24
C ALA A 288 37.72 -9.01 16.94
N SER A 289 38.18 -9.48 15.76
CA SER A 289 38.16 -10.91 15.39
C SER A 289 38.91 -11.78 16.39
N ASP A 290 39.95 -11.23 17.01
CA ASP A 290 40.83 -11.93 17.95
C ASP A 290 40.36 -11.75 19.42
N VAL A 291 39.23 -11.06 19.64
CA VAL A 291 38.61 -10.82 20.96
C VAL A 291 37.39 -11.73 21.17
N SER A 292 37.64 -13.04 21.22
CA SER A 292 36.60 -14.04 21.49
C SER A 292 36.97 -14.93 22.68
N PHE A 293 36.96 -14.37 23.90
CA PHE A 293 36.66 -15.06 25.17
C PHE A 293 36.70 -14.08 26.38
N GLN A 294 35.59 -13.39 26.65
CA GLN A 294 35.29 -12.84 27.98
C GLN A 294 33.77 -12.53 28.10
N PRO A 295 33.12 -12.71 29.26
CA PRO A 295 31.67 -12.54 29.41
C PRO A 295 31.25 -11.06 29.46
N LEU A 296 29.97 -10.82 29.15
CA LEU A 296 29.33 -9.49 29.17
C LEU A 296 29.06 -9.00 30.61
N GLU A 297 29.33 -7.72 30.87
CA GLU A 297 28.67 -6.92 31.92
C GLU A 297 28.15 -5.60 31.33
N GLU A 298 27.12 -5.04 31.96
CA GLU A 298 26.25 -3.99 31.43
C GLU A 298 26.81 -2.56 31.56
N PRO A 299 26.38 -1.61 30.70
CA PRO A 299 26.88 -0.23 30.74
C PRO A 299 26.30 0.57 31.93
N ARG A 300 27.12 1.45 32.51
CA ARG A 300 26.67 2.48 33.46
C ARG A 300 27.00 3.88 32.95
N GLU A 301 26.11 4.80 33.28
CA GLU A 301 26.11 6.21 32.91
C GLU A 301 27.27 6.98 33.57
N ILE A 302 27.68 8.10 32.94
CA ILE A 302 28.65 9.04 33.50
C ILE A 302 28.02 10.43 33.50
N GLU A 303 27.93 11.05 34.68
CA GLU A 303 27.47 12.43 34.86
C GLU A 303 28.61 13.43 34.58
N ASP A 304 28.29 14.52 33.87
CA ASP A 304 29.18 15.67 33.72
C ASP A 304 29.32 16.45 35.03
N THR A 305 30.56 16.80 35.41
CA THR A 305 30.81 17.85 36.41
C THR A 305 31.83 18.87 35.94
N THR A 306 31.40 20.14 35.98
CA THR A 306 32.11 21.32 35.49
C THR A 306 33.36 21.69 36.29
N GLY A 307 34.42 22.17 35.62
CA GLY A 307 35.62 22.71 36.28
C GLY A 307 36.44 23.67 35.41
N ASN A 308 36.15 24.97 35.48
CA ASN A 308 36.88 26.02 34.77
C ASN A 308 38.35 26.17 35.27
N ARG A 309 39.33 26.11 34.34
CA ARG A 309 40.66 26.71 34.53
C ARG A 309 41.16 27.33 33.23
N VAL A 310 41.14 28.66 33.18
CA VAL A 310 41.74 29.45 32.09
C VAL A 310 43.27 29.40 32.22
N SER A 311 43.96 29.02 31.15
CA SER A 311 45.41 29.19 31.00
C SER A 311 45.68 30.22 29.90
N SER A 312 46.46 31.24 30.23
CA SER A 312 46.84 32.30 29.29
C SER A 312 47.89 31.78 28.30
N SER A 313 47.47 31.54 27.05
CA SER A 313 48.36 31.40 25.90
C SER A 313 48.01 32.50 24.89
N ALA A 314 49.03 33.16 24.34
CA ALA A 314 48.84 34.27 23.43
C ALA A 314 48.64 33.76 21.98
N LEU A 315 47.50 34.12 21.40
CA LEU A 315 47.27 34.22 19.94
C LEU A 315 47.58 32.96 19.08
N ASP A 316 47.11 31.79 19.48
CA ASP A 316 46.83 30.70 18.54
C ASP A 316 45.54 30.99 17.73
N TYR A 317 45.62 31.93 16.77
CA TYR A 317 44.50 32.20 15.86
C TYR A 317 44.54 31.27 14.65
N GLN A 318 43.52 30.42 14.49
CA GLN A 318 43.36 29.52 13.36
C GLN A 318 41.97 29.69 12.75
N PRO A 319 41.86 30.35 11.58
CA PRO A 319 40.57 30.56 10.93
C PRO A 319 40.13 29.29 10.20
N ARG A 320 39.53 28.34 10.93
CA ARG A 320 38.63 27.35 10.35
C ARG A 320 37.22 27.92 10.29
N ALA A 321 36.95 28.69 9.25
CA ALA A 321 35.57 28.90 8.83
C ALA A 321 35.07 27.58 8.23
N ASN A 322 34.37 26.78 9.04
CA ASN A 322 33.70 25.58 8.57
C ASN A 322 32.53 26.00 7.69
N LYS A 323 32.33 25.31 6.56
CA LYS A 323 31.15 25.53 5.73
C LYS A 323 29.87 25.22 6.53
N LEU A 324 28.86 26.08 6.42
CA LEU A 324 27.52 25.89 6.94
C LEU A 324 26.87 24.66 6.29
N ASP A 325 26.90 23.54 7.02
CA ASP A 325 26.15 22.36 6.66
C ASP A 325 24.67 22.58 7.02
N PHE A 326 23.90 23.11 6.05
CA PHE A 326 22.46 23.30 6.20
C PHE A 326 21.72 22.01 6.60
N ALA A 327 22.23 20.82 6.25
CA ALA A 327 21.63 19.54 6.63
C ALA A 327 21.92 19.18 8.10
N ALA A 328 23.08 19.56 8.64
CA ALA A 328 23.36 19.49 10.08
C ALA A 328 22.55 20.54 10.86
N GLU A 329 22.48 21.79 10.36
CA GLU A 329 21.68 22.86 10.98
C GLU A 329 20.18 22.52 10.99
N ALA A 330 19.65 21.91 9.92
CA ALA A 330 18.26 21.44 9.87
C ALA A 330 17.96 20.37 10.95
N ARG A 331 18.94 19.51 11.25
CA ARG A 331 18.84 18.53 12.33
C ARG A 331 18.85 19.21 13.69
N GLU A 332 19.79 20.13 13.94
CA GLU A 332 19.89 20.83 15.22
C GLU A 332 18.65 21.70 15.49
N TYR A 333 18.15 22.40 14.46
CA TYR A 333 16.91 23.17 14.51
C TYR A 333 15.73 22.32 14.95
N VAL A 334 15.43 21.22 14.25
CA VAL A 334 14.31 20.32 14.59
C VAL A 334 14.52 19.68 15.97
N THR A 335 15.76 19.38 16.37
CA THR A 335 16.07 18.88 17.72
C THR A 335 15.81 19.93 18.80
N SER A 336 16.08 21.21 18.53
CA SER A 336 15.89 22.32 19.49
C SER A 336 14.44 22.74 19.72
N LEU A 337 13.51 22.32 18.85
CA LEU A 337 12.10 22.71 18.92
C LEU A 337 11.27 21.84 19.88
N GLU A 338 10.43 22.51 20.65
CA GLU A 338 9.25 21.94 21.28
C GLU A 338 8.19 21.71 20.18
N LEU A 339 7.95 20.44 19.82
CA LEU A 339 7.02 20.02 18.78
C LEU A 339 5.74 19.45 19.39
N ASP A 340 4.59 19.72 18.78
CA ASP A 340 3.31 19.13 19.15
C ASP A 340 3.33 17.58 19.04
N ASN A 341 2.48 16.91 19.82
CA ASN A 341 2.45 15.44 19.95
C ASN A 341 2.50 14.60 18.66
N PRO A 342 1.80 14.93 17.54
CA PRO A 342 1.91 14.12 16.31
C PRO A 342 3.28 14.30 15.62
N LEU A 343 3.85 15.50 15.67
CA LEU A 343 5.14 15.82 15.06
C LEU A 343 6.33 15.35 15.92
N SER A 344 6.19 15.32 17.25
CA SER A 344 7.25 14.87 18.16
C SER A 344 7.60 13.40 17.96
N LEU A 345 6.60 12.54 17.69
CA LEU A 345 6.78 11.13 17.33
C LEU A 345 7.42 10.92 15.95
N ARG A 346 7.31 11.90 15.04
CA ARG A 346 7.89 11.89 13.69
C ARG A 346 9.18 12.71 13.56
N ARG A 347 9.85 13.03 14.68
CA ARG A 347 11.04 13.91 14.71
C ARG A 347 12.17 13.46 13.78
N GLU A 348 12.49 12.17 13.72
CA GLU A 348 13.53 11.64 12.80
C GLU A 348 13.16 11.79 11.32
N GLU A 349 11.86 11.74 11.02
CA GLU A 349 11.32 11.83 9.67
C GLU A 349 11.27 13.28 9.21
N LEU A 350 10.88 14.22 10.09
CA LEU A 350 11.05 15.65 9.89
C LEU A 350 12.49 16.01 9.53
N ILE A 351 13.47 15.51 10.30
CA ILE A 351 14.90 15.73 10.03
C ILE A 351 15.26 15.19 8.64
N ARG A 352 14.87 13.95 8.33
CA ARG A 352 15.20 13.30 7.04
C ARG A 352 14.61 14.03 5.84
N VAL A 353 13.33 14.43 5.92
CA VAL A 353 12.64 15.17 4.86
C VAL A 353 13.34 16.51 4.63
N GLY A 354 13.68 17.25 5.69
CA GLY A 354 14.46 18.49 5.59
C GLY A 354 15.83 18.28 4.92
N GLN A 355 16.57 17.26 5.33
CA GLN A 355 17.86 16.91 4.73
C GLN A 355 17.75 16.52 3.24
N ARG A 356 16.70 15.76 2.84
CA ARG A 356 16.45 15.44 1.43
C ARG A 356 16.04 16.66 0.61
N MET A 357 15.21 17.55 1.15
CA MET A 357 14.81 18.80 0.48
C MET A 357 16.02 19.70 0.20
N ILE A 358 16.96 19.80 1.14
CA ILE A 358 18.23 20.50 0.96
C ILE A 358 19.05 19.87 -0.17
N GLN A 359 19.22 18.54 -0.16
CA GLN A 359 19.98 17.81 -1.18
C GLN A 359 19.39 17.96 -2.59
N VAL A 360 18.07 17.81 -2.76
CA VAL A 360 17.42 17.97 -4.06
C VAL A 360 17.51 19.41 -4.57
N SER A 361 17.31 20.39 -3.68
CA SER A 361 17.39 21.81 -4.05
C SER A 361 18.76 22.24 -4.56
N HIS A 362 19.85 21.61 -4.10
CA HIS A 362 21.20 21.85 -4.65
C HIS A 362 21.33 21.42 -6.12
N GLY A 363 20.54 20.45 -6.60
CA GLY A 363 20.55 20.01 -8.00
C GLY A 363 19.65 20.84 -8.94
N LEU A 364 18.80 21.72 -8.39
CA LEU A 364 17.87 22.56 -9.16
C LEU A 364 18.42 23.97 -9.47
N VAL A 365 19.65 24.29 -9.01
CA VAL A 365 20.28 25.60 -9.27
C VAL A 365 20.89 25.66 -10.68
N ASP A 366 21.21 24.50 -11.27
CA ASP A 366 21.88 24.37 -12.57
C ASP A 366 20.87 24.10 -13.73
N GLN A 367 19.57 24.32 -13.52
CA GLN A 367 18.50 24.10 -14.51
C GLN A 367 17.71 25.41 -14.72
N ASP A 368 17.46 25.76 -15.99
CA ASP A 368 16.75 27.00 -16.36
C ASP A 368 15.34 27.06 -15.73
N GLU A 369 14.89 28.25 -15.29
CA GLU A 369 13.67 28.44 -14.49
C GLU A 369 12.33 28.10 -15.21
N ASP A 370 12.37 27.60 -16.44
CA ASP A 370 11.21 27.43 -17.34
C ASP A 370 10.69 25.97 -17.48
N GLU A 371 11.30 24.95 -16.86
CA GLU A 371 10.72 23.59 -16.85
C GLU A 371 9.75 23.35 -15.67
N ASP A 372 8.56 22.81 -15.97
CA ASP A 372 7.52 22.42 -15.00
C ASP A 372 7.99 21.26 -14.09
N LEU A 373 8.73 21.60 -13.03
CA LEU A 373 9.29 20.68 -12.05
C LEU A 373 8.23 19.90 -11.25
N GLN A 374 7.83 18.74 -11.77
CA GLN A 374 7.05 17.74 -11.03
C GLN A 374 7.92 17.05 -9.96
N LEU A 375 7.63 17.35 -8.70
CA LEU A 375 8.24 16.70 -7.53
C LEU A 375 7.20 15.81 -6.85
N ASN A 376 7.53 14.53 -6.63
CA ASN A 376 6.66 13.57 -5.94
C ASN A 376 7.03 13.49 -4.44
N TYR A 377 6.07 13.74 -3.54
CA TYR A 377 6.28 13.70 -2.09
C TYR A 377 6.68 12.32 -1.54
N GLU A 378 6.25 11.21 -2.17
CA GLU A 378 6.51 9.85 -1.71
C GLU A 378 8.02 9.54 -1.66
N VAL A 379 8.79 10.10 -2.60
CA VAL A 379 10.26 10.00 -2.67
C VAL A 379 10.94 10.64 -1.44
N PHE A 380 10.31 11.66 -0.84
CA PHE A 380 10.86 12.34 0.32
C PHE A 380 10.55 11.62 1.63
N LEU A 381 9.45 10.86 1.70
CA LEU A 381 9.04 10.08 2.87
C LEU A 381 9.65 8.67 2.93
N ASP A 382 9.88 8.05 1.77
CA ASP A 382 10.26 6.64 1.68
C ASP A 382 11.49 6.28 2.55
N ARG A 383 11.37 5.20 3.33
CA ARG A 383 12.42 4.71 4.22
C ARG A 383 13.38 3.72 3.54
N SER A 384 12.98 3.13 2.41
CA SER A 384 13.73 2.11 1.68
C SER A 384 14.81 2.67 0.75
N THR A 385 14.63 3.90 0.26
CA THR A 385 15.69 4.79 -0.24
C THR A 385 16.65 5.19 0.89
N GLN A 386 17.44 4.23 1.38
CA GLN A 386 18.72 4.50 2.05
C GLN A 386 19.60 5.30 1.09
N ALA A 387 19.46 6.62 1.20
CA ALA A 387 19.76 7.59 0.16
C ALA A 387 18.88 7.39 -1.12
N ILE A 388 18.39 8.49 -1.71
CA ILE A 388 18.56 8.63 -3.17
C ILE A 388 20.04 8.43 -3.35
N SER A 389 20.46 7.40 -4.10
CA SER A 389 21.81 6.86 -4.04
C SER A 389 22.83 7.93 -3.72
N THR A 390 23.75 7.63 -2.81
CA THR A 390 25.12 8.05 -3.06
C THR A 390 25.53 7.48 -4.43
N ARG A 391 25.13 8.18 -5.51
CA ARG A 391 26.08 8.82 -6.41
C ARG A 391 27.26 9.11 -5.52
N SER A 392 28.26 8.27 -5.64
CA SER A 392 29.34 8.22 -4.67
C SER A 392 29.92 9.63 -4.51
N ALA A 393 30.74 9.89 -3.50
CA ALA A 393 31.57 11.10 -3.53
C ALA A 393 32.43 11.19 -4.83
N THR A 394 32.48 10.12 -5.65
CA THR A 394 32.94 10.11 -7.04
C THR A 394 31.92 10.57 -8.11
N ASP A 395 30.61 10.37 -7.95
CA ASP A 395 29.59 10.74 -8.97
C ASP A 395 28.90 12.07 -8.66
N LEU A 396 28.92 12.50 -7.40
CA LEU A 396 28.69 13.91 -7.03
C LEU A 396 29.82 14.85 -7.52
N LYS A 397 30.88 14.31 -8.15
CA LYS A 397 31.79 15.11 -8.99
C LYS A 397 31.10 15.71 -10.23
N GLY A 398 29.93 15.21 -10.62
CA GLY A 398 29.10 15.81 -11.67
C GLY A 398 28.25 17.00 -11.23
N ALA A 399 28.13 17.24 -9.92
CA ALA A 399 27.42 18.39 -9.34
C ALA A 399 28.28 19.05 -8.26
N SER A 400 29.55 19.33 -8.60
CA SER A 400 30.29 20.35 -7.87
C SER A 400 29.66 21.70 -8.22
N GLY A 401 28.93 22.32 -7.27
CA GLY A 401 28.62 23.75 -7.39
C GLY A 401 29.89 24.50 -7.77
N HIS A 402 29.83 25.28 -8.85
CA HIS A 402 30.98 25.64 -9.69
C HIS A 402 32.08 26.39 -8.92
N ASN A 403 33.01 25.64 -8.31
CA ASN A 403 34.02 26.18 -7.41
C ASN A 403 35.18 26.81 -8.21
N PHE A 404 35.03 28.07 -8.58
CA PHE A 404 36.03 28.81 -9.34
C PHE A 404 37.25 29.14 -8.46
N ALA A 405 38.33 28.36 -8.61
CA ALA A 405 39.62 28.60 -7.96
C ALA A 405 40.36 29.77 -8.63
N ALA A 406 40.03 31.00 -8.22
CA ALA A 406 40.63 32.23 -8.71
C ALA A 406 42.05 32.44 -8.11
N VAL A 407 43.00 31.70 -8.66
CA VAL A 407 44.45 31.90 -8.47
C VAL A 407 44.94 32.71 -9.68
N PRO A 408 45.27 34.01 -9.55
CA PRO A 408 45.77 34.79 -10.68
C PRO A 408 47.15 34.27 -11.12
N SER A 409 47.37 34.24 -12.43
CA SER A 409 48.61 33.78 -13.09
C SER A 409 49.31 34.94 -13.77
N THR A 410 48.62 35.63 -14.69
CA THR A 410 49.13 36.84 -15.33
C THR A 410 48.02 37.90 -15.43
N LEU A 411 48.43 39.18 -15.44
CA LEU A 411 47.56 40.30 -15.75
C LEU A 411 48.26 41.18 -16.79
N THR A 412 47.62 41.34 -17.94
CA THR A 412 48.10 42.20 -19.03
C THR A 412 47.14 43.37 -19.19
N ILE A 413 47.67 44.58 -19.08
CA ILE A 413 46.94 45.85 -19.05
C ILE A 413 47.43 46.70 -20.21
N THR A 414 46.54 47.11 -21.11
CA THR A 414 46.88 47.90 -22.31
C THR A 414 45.97 49.11 -22.44
N ASN A 415 46.57 50.31 -22.54
CA ASN A 415 45.89 51.60 -22.73
C ASN A 415 44.70 51.85 -21.77
N PHE A 416 44.86 51.45 -20.51
CA PHE A 416 43.82 51.50 -19.46
C PHE A 416 44.22 52.48 -18.36
N LEU A 417 43.33 53.40 -18.00
CA LEU A 417 43.56 54.49 -17.04
C LEU A 417 44.91 55.20 -17.30
N SER A 418 45.87 55.14 -16.36
CA SER A 418 47.18 55.81 -16.45
C SER A 418 48.25 55.03 -17.23
N VAL A 419 47.93 53.84 -17.76
CA VAL A 419 48.84 53.02 -18.57
C VAL A 419 48.79 53.45 -20.03
N GLN A 420 49.96 53.63 -20.66
CA GLN A 420 50.11 53.82 -22.10
C GLN A 420 50.90 52.62 -22.66
N ASN A 421 50.52 52.12 -23.84
CA ASN A 421 50.94 50.80 -24.34
C ASN A 421 50.54 49.67 -23.38
N THR A 422 51.39 48.65 -23.20
CA THR A 422 51.10 47.41 -22.50
C THR A 422 52.04 47.17 -21.32
N ILE A 423 51.46 46.82 -20.16
CA ILE A 423 52.16 46.30 -18.98
C ILE A 423 51.66 44.86 -18.76
N THR A 424 52.59 43.92 -18.51
CA THR A 424 52.27 42.55 -18.11
C THR A 424 52.90 42.28 -16.74
N ILE A 425 52.16 41.59 -15.88
CA ILE A 425 52.54 41.26 -14.50
C ILE A 425 52.30 39.77 -14.31
N ASP A 426 53.34 39.00 -13.98
CA ASP A 426 53.24 37.58 -13.62
C ASP A 426 53.15 37.42 -12.10
N PHE A 427 52.09 36.79 -11.60
CA PHE A 427 51.83 36.59 -10.17
C PHE A 427 52.71 35.53 -9.50
N ARG A 428 53.64 34.91 -10.24
CA ARG A 428 54.67 34.00 -9.72
C ARG A 428 56.03 34.69 -9.61
N TYR A 429 56.34 35.60 -10.53
CA TYR A 429 57.64 36.27 -10.61
C TYR A 429 57.60 37.72 -10.11
N ASP A 430 56.63 38.51 -10.56
CA ASP A 430 56.54 39.94 -10.25
C ASP A 430 55.88 40.19 -8.89
N LEU A 431 54.84 39.43 -8.55
CA LEU A 431 54.18 39.47 -7.24
C LEU A 431 54.47 38.18 -6.46
N ALA A 432 55.53 38.16 -5.67
CA ALA A 432 55.86 37.00 -4.84
C ALA A 432 54.71 36.65 -3.87
N ARG A 433 54.51 35.35 -3.59
CA ARG A 433 53.51 34.89 -2.61
C ARG A 433 53.80 35.49 -1.24
N GLY A 434 52.85 36.27 -0.72
CA GLY A 434 53.06 37.09 0.47
C GLY A 434 52.27 38.41 0.41
N LEU A 435 52.73 39.39 1.18
CA LEU A 435 52.18 40.74 1.23
C LEU A 435 53.00 41.67 0.32
N THR A 436 52.38 42.25 -0.68
CA THR A 436 52.98 43.29 -1.53
C THR A 436 52.41 44.66 -1.20
N PHE A 437 53.27 45.61 -0.82
CA PHE A 437 52.92 47.02 -0.72
C PHE A 437 53.11 47.73 -2.07
N LEU A 438 52.06 48.39 -2.57
CA LEU A 438 52.10 49.29 -3.72
C LEU A 438 52.26 50.73 -3.21
N VAL A 439 53.43 51.33 -3.45
CA VAL A 439 53.81 52.65 -2.94
C VAL A 439 54.20 53.57 -4.09
N GLY A 440 53.87 54.85 -4.01
CA GLY A 440 54.15 55.81 -5.09
C GLY A 440 53.48 57.14 -4.85
N GLU A 441 53.76 58.13 -5.70
CA GLU A 441 53.15 59.45 -5.62
C GLU A 441 51.64 59.42 -5.95
N ASN A 442 50.91 60.47 -5.57
CA ASN A 442 49.48 60.58 -5.89
C ASN A 442 49.30 60.81 -7.39
N GLY A 443 48.34 60.10 -7.99
CA GLY A 443 48.16 60.07 -9.44
C GLY A 443 49.10 59.12 -10.20
N SER A 444 50.07 58.46 -9.55
CA SER A 444 51.02 57.56 -10.25
C SER A 444 50.42 56.28 -10.83
N GLY A 445 49.16 55.97 -10.51
CA GLY A 445 48.46 54.76 -10.96
C GLY A 445 48.48 53.61 -9.95
N LYS A 446 48.65 53.85 -8.64
CA LYS A 446 48.68 52.79 -7.63
C LYS A 446 47.46 51.85 -7.67
N SER A 447 46.25 52.42 -7.57
CA SER A 447 44.99 51.65 -7.61
C SER A 447 44.64 51.10 -9.01
N MET A 448 45.39 51.44 -10.06
CA MET A 448 45.12 50.98 -11.44
C MET A 448 45.16 49.45 -11.53
N LEU A 449 46.02 48.78 -10.76
CA LEU A 449 46.08 47.32 -10.69
C LEU A 449 44.75 46.72 -10.20
N ILE A 450 44.20 47.27 -9.11
CA ILE A 450 42.96 46.82 -8.48
C ILE A 450 41.80 47.09 -9.44
N GLU A 451 41.73 48.30 -10.01
CA GLU A 451 40.74 48.68 -11.00
C GLU A 451 40.77 47.79 -12.25
N ALA A 452 41.95 47.43 -12.75
CA ALA A 452 42.09 46.56 -13.92
C ALA A 452 41.53 45.14 -13.63
N MET A 453 41.87 44.54 -12.49
CA MET A 453 41.35 43.22 -12.10
C MET A 453 39.83 43.21 -11.92
N VAL A 454 39.27 44.25 -11.30
CA VAL A 454 37.82 44.40 -11.06
C VAL A 454 37.09 44.63 -12.37
N TRP A 455 37.55 45.59 -13.19
CA TRP A 455 36.93 45.93 -14.47
C TRP A 455 36.98 44.77 -15.47
N CYS A 456 38.09 44.02 -15.51
CA CYS A 456 38.20 42.84 -16.36
C CYS A 456 37.10 41.81 -16.07
N GLN A 457 36.89 41.49 -14.79
CA GLN A 457 35.90 40.50 -14.34
C GLN A 457 34.46 41.01 -14.47
N PHE A 458 34.15 42.22 -14.02
CA PHE A 458 32.77 42.70 -13.85
C PHE A 458 32.33 43.82 -14.79
N GLY A 459 33.24 44.43 -15.56
CA GLY A 459 32.95 45.57 -16.42
C GLY A 459 32.62 46.88 -15.67
N GLN A 460 32.78 46.88 -14.35
CA GLN A 460 32.56 48.00 -13.44
C GLN A 460 33.88 48.34 -12.74
N CYS A 461 34.03 49.57 -12.27
CA CYS A 461 35.20 50.04 -11.53
C CYS A 461 34.86 50.28 -10.07
N VAL A 462 35.87 50.20 -9.19
CA VAL A 462 35.71 50.37 -7.74
C VAL A 462 35.30 51.80 -7.40
N ARG A 463 35.87 52.79 -8.09
CA ARG A 463 35.54 54.21 -7.90
C ARG A 463 34.13 54.54 -8.37
N SER A 464 33.36 55.15 -7.48
CA SER A 464 32.05 55.70 -7.80
C SER A 464 32.14 56.85 -8.83
N GLY A 465 31.17 56.90 -9.75
CA GLY A 465 31.00 58.02 -10.69
C GLY A 465 31.79 57.97 -12.02
N MET A 466 32.64 56.96 -12.27
CA MET A 466 33.31 56.82 -13.58
C MET A 466 32.34 56.24 -14.63
N ALA A 467 32.33 56.83 -15.83
CA ALA A 467 31.58 56.31 -16.97
C ALA A 467 32.36 55.19 -17.69
N VAL A 468 31.64 54.36 -18.47
CA VAL A 468 32.19 53.14 -19.09
C VAL A 468 33.24 53.41 -20.18
N ASP A 469 33.44 54.67 -20.58
CA ASP A 469 34.50 55.09 -21.53
C ASP A 469 35.71 55.75 -20.87
N ASP A 470 35.62 56.12 -19.58
CA ASP A 470 36.67 56.80 -18.80
C ASP A 470 37.81 55.85 -18.40
N VAL A 471 37.61 54.55 -18.59
CA VAL A 471 38.63 53.50 -18.41
C VAL A 471 39.69 53.51 -19.50
N VAL A 472 39.42 54.13 -20.64
CA VAL A 472 40.36 54.21 -21.77
C VAL A 472 41.34 55.36 -21.52
N ASN A 473 42.64 55.10 -21.63
CA ASN A 473 43.66 56.13 -21.45
C ASN A 473 43.44 57.34 -22.38
N ASP A 474 43.35 58.55 -21.82
CA ASP A 474 43.03 59.79 -22.55
C ASP A 474 44.05 60.20 -23.64
N ILE A 475 45.31 59.78 -23.50
CA ILE A 475 46.40 60.16 -24.42
C ILE A 475 46.38 59.26 -25.67
N ILE A 476 46.11 57.96 -25.49
CA ILE A 476 46.03 57.01 -26.62
C ILE A 476 44.62 56.95 -27.21
N GLY A 477 43.57 57.09 -26.39
CA GLY A 477 42.16 57.22 -26.78
C GLY A 477 41.49 55.97 -27.37
N LYS A 478 42.23 54.89 -27.65
CA LYS A 478 41.76 53.66 -28.30
C LYS A 478 42.55 52.42 -27.87
N ASN A 479 42.11 51.25 -28.29
CA ASN A 479 42.74 49.96 -28.02
C ASN A 479 42.98 49.66 -26.54
N CYS A 480 41.99 49.97 -25.69
CA CYS A 480 42.00 49.56 -24.29
C CYS A 480 41.68 48.06 -24.19
N CYS A 481 42.52 47.33 -23.46
CA CYS A 481 42.40 45.90 -23.26
C CYS A 481 42.95 45.53 -21.87
N VAL A 482 42.19 44.77 -21.09
CA VAL A 482 42.71 44.11 -19.88
C VAL A 482 42.46 42.62 -20.01
N THR A 483 43.48 41.81 -19.77
CA THR A 483 43.40 40.35 -19.76
C THR A 483 43.92 39.82 -18.44
N LEU A 484 43.07 39.08 -17.71
CA LEU A 484 43.40 38.42 -16.45
C LEU A 484 43.34 36.90 -16.67
N GLU A 485 44.47 36.23 -16.46
CA GLU A 485 44.62 34.79 -16.58
C GLU A 485 44.67 34.15 -15.19
N PHE A 486 44.06 32.98 -15.03
CA PHE A 486 44.01 32.21 -13.80
C PHE A 486 44.71 30.86 -13.96
N ALA A 487 45.31 30.35 -12.89
CA ALA A 487 46.04 29.07 -12.89
C ALA A 487 45.13 27.84 -13.09
N ASN A 488 43.81 28.00 -13.03
CA ASN A 488 42.84 26.97 -13.41
C ASN A 488 42.64 26.87 -14.95
N GLY A 489 43.37 27.67 -15.75
CA GLY A 489 43.32 27.66 -17.20
C GLY A 489 42.36 28.67 -17.82
N TYR A 490 41.48 29.30 -17.03
CA TYR A 490 40.59 30.34 -17.53
C TYR A 490 41.32 31.68 -17.71
N ALA A 491 40.97 32.42 -18.76
CA ALA A 491 41.36 33.80 -18.96
C ALA A 491 40.14 34.64 -19.36
N ILE A 492 40.03 35.84 -18.79
CA ILE A 492 39.03 36.84 -19.16
C ILE A 492 39.76 37.99 -19.82
N SER A 493 39.37 38.36 -21.03
CA SER A 493 39.90 39.51 -21.77
C SER A 493 38.79 40.48 -22.10
N ARG A 494 38.87 41.72 -21.58
CA ARG A 494 37.85 42.76 -21.78
C ARG A 494 38.42 43.91 -22.60
N HIS A 495 37.70 44.30 -23.65
CA HIS A 495 38.10 45.33 -24.60
C HIS A 495 37.20 46.57 -24.52
N ARG A 496 37.78 47.74 -24.77
CA ARG A 496 37.05 49.01 -24.97
C ARG A 496 37.71 49.84 -26.07
N LYS A 497 36.90 50.38 -27.00
CA LYS A 497 37.37 51.13 -28.19
C LYS A 497 38.50 50.39 -28.95
N HIS A 498 38.45 49.06 -29.01
CA HIS A 498 39.50 48.22 -29.62
C HIS A 498 39.23 47.98 -31.11
N GLU A 499 40.25 48.18 -31.96
CA GLU A 499 40.11 48.15 -33.42
C GLU A 499 39.54 46.82 -33.97
N LYS A 500 39.94 45.68 -33.39
CA LYS A 500 39.49 44.34 -33.84
C LYS A 500 38.31 43.78 -33.04
N ASN A 501 38.24 44.09 -31.74
CA ASN A 501 37.34 43.42 -30.79
C ASN A 501 36.25 44.37 -30.25
N GLY A 502 36.26 45.64 -30.66
CA GLY A 502 35.30 46.66 -30.26
C GLY A 502 35.23 46.85 -28.75
N ASN A 503 34.06 46.51 -28.19
CA ASN A 503 33.74 46.57 -26.77
C ASN A 503 33.33 45.18 -26.22
N ARG A 504 33.87 44.10 -26.79
CA ARG A 504 33.57 42.72 -26.38
C ARG A 504 34.34 42.33 -25.11
N VAL A 505 33.82 41.34 -24.40
CA VAL A 505 34.57 40.53 -23.44
C VAL A 505 34.69 39.11 -24.01
N ILE A 506 35.84 38.48 -23.82
CA ILE A 506 36.18 37.16 -24.36
C ILE A 506 36.63 36.30 -23.19
N ILE A 507 36.08 35.10 -23.08
CA ILE A 507 36.52 34.09 -22.12
C ILE A 507 37.29 33.02 -22.89
N LEU A 508 38.47 32.65 -22.40
CA LEU A 508 39.29 31.58 -22.94
C LEU A 508 39.49 30.52 -21.86
N LEU A 509 39.59 29.25 -22.27
CA LEU A 509 40.02 28.13 -21.43
C LEU A 509 41.20 27.46 -22.13
N HIS A 510 42.35 27.42 -21.46
CA HIS A 510 43.64 26.94 -22.02
C HIS A 510 44.03 27.60 -23.36
N GLY A 511 43.58 28.84 -23.59
CA GLY A 511 43.83 29.59 -24.83
C GLY A 511 42.72 29.48 -25.90
N GLU A 512 41.72 28.61 -25.73
CA GLU A 512 40.61 28.46 -26.67
C GLU A 512 39.38 29.26 -26.24
N ALA A 513 38.81 30.05 -27.16
CA ALA A 513 37.67 30.93 -26.89
C ALA A 513 36.37 30.15 -26.66
N GLN A 514 35.72 30.41 -25.52
CA GLN A 514 34.55 29.68 -25.06
C GLN A 514 33.25 30.34 -25.54
N LEU A 515 32.75 29.87 -26.69
CA LEU A 515 31.56 30.44 -27.36
C LEU A 515 30.28 30.39 -26.52
N GLN A 516 30.16 29.46 -25.58
CA GLN A 516 29.00 29.31 -24.69
C GLN A 516 28.71 30.53 -23.79
N TYR A 517 29.70 31.41 -23.59
CA TYR A 517 29.54 32.65 -22.84
C TYR A 517 29.27 33.88 -23.73
N ASP A 518 29.40 33.79 -25.06
CA ASP A 518 29.11 34.87 -26.02
C ASP A 518 27.59 34.95 -26.30
N ARG A 519 26.81 35.17 -25.24
CA ARG A 519 25.34 35.29 -25.30
C ARG A 519 24.94 36.64 -25.93
N PRO A 520 23.85 36.72 -26.72
CA PRO A 520 23.48 37.93 -27.45
C PRO A 520 22.97 39.06 -26.54
N GLY A 521 23.87 39.83 -25.95
CA GLY A 521 23.57 40.98 -25.11
C GLY A 521 24.64 41.27 -24.06
N LYS A 522 24.88 42.55 -23.76
CA LYS A 522 25.88 42.95 -22.75
C LYS A 522 25.54 42.48 -21.32
N GLY A 523 24.26 42.35 -20.99
CA GLY A 523 23.81 41.82 -19.70
C GLY A 523 24.02 40.31 -19.61
N THR A 524 23.50 39.57 -20.59
CA THR A 524 23.54 38.09 -20.63
C THR A 524 24.96 37.51 -20.67
N THR A 525 25.91 38.20 -21.31
CA THR A 525 27.34 37.82 -21.24
C THR A 525 27.92 38.03 -19.83
N GLN A 526 27.54 39.12 -19.14
CA GLN A 526 28.07 39.43 -17.81
C GLN A 526 27.47 38.53 -16.73
N GLU A 527 26.21 38.14 -16.86
CA GLU A 527 25.53 37.13 -16.03
C GLU A 527 26.25 35.79 -16.12
N ALA A 528 26.55 35.31 -17.34
CA ALA A 528 27.29 34.07 -17.56
C ALA A 528 28.76 34.13 -17.02
N ILE A 529 29.37 35.32 -16.96
CA ILE A 529 30.65 35.53 -16.26
C ILE A 529 30.49 35.46 -14.73
N VAL A 530 29.43 36.04 -14.17
CA VAL A 530 29.13 35.99 -12.72
C VAL A 530 28.84 34.55 -12.27
N GLU A 531 28.13 33.79 -13.11
CA GLU A 531 27.88 32.35 -12.96
C GLU A 531 29.20 31.56 -12.97
N LEU A 532 30.04 31.74 -14.00
CA LEU A 532 31.38 31.13 -14.11
C LEU A 532 32.27 31.47 -12.89
N LEU A 533 32.28 32.74 -12.46
CA LEU A 533 33.10 33.16 -11.33
C LEU A 533 32.55 32.67 -9.98
N GLY A 534 31.26 32.36 -9.87
CA GLY A 534 30.61 31.99 -8.62
C GLY A 534 30.46 33.14 -7.61
N ILE A 535 30.60 34.39 -8.06
CA ILE A 535 30.49 35.62 -7.24
C ILE A 535 30.05 36.81 -8.09
N ASN A 536 29.19 37.67 -7.54
CA ASN A 536 28.78 38.91 -8.18
C ASN A 536 29.68 40.09 -7.75
N TYR A 537 29.60 41.20 -8.48
CA TYR A 537 30.37 42.42 -8.22
C TYR A 537 30.21 42.97 -6.80
N GLU A 538 28.98 43.06 -6.28
CA GLU A 538 28.72 43.63 -4.95
C GLU A 538 29.36 42.80 -3.84
N THR A 539 29.28 41.47 -3.93
CA THR A 539 29.91 40.56 -2.97
C THR A 539 31.43 40.63 -3.12
N TYR A 540 31.97 40.61 -4.33
CA TYR A 540 33.42 40.68 -4.58
C TYR A 540 34.06 41.97 -4.01
N ILE A 541 33.41 43.13 -4.14
CA ILE A 541 33.85 44.41 -3.54
C ILE A 541 33.70 44.46 -2.01
N LYS A 542 33.06 43.45 -1.40
CA LYS A 542 32.86 43.31 0.06
C LYS A 542 33.59 42.10 0.65
N THR A 543 34.14 41.20 -0.17
CA THR A 543 34.82 39.96 0.27
C THR A 543 36.14 39.64 -0.45
N VAL A 544 36.58 40.44 -1.44
CA VAL A 544 37.88 40.26 -2.13
C VAL A 544 38.62 41.60 -2.29
N VAL A 545 37.90 42.71 -2.37
CA VAL A 545 38.47 44.07 -2.36
C VAL A 545 38.08 44.80 -1.08
N LEU A 546 39.08 45.39 -0.42
CA LEU A 546 38.92 46.26 0.74
C LEU A 546 39.32 47.68 0.32
N SER A 547 38.34 48.52 0.01
CA SER A 547 38.56 49.92 -0.34
C SER A 547 38.12 50.85 0.79
N HIS A 548 38.54 52.12 0.71
CA HIS A 548 38.09 53.13 1.66
C HIS A 548 36.56 53.28 1.71
N GLU A 549 35.88 53.19 0.55
CA GLU A 549 34.43 53.30 0.43
C GLU A 549 33.69 52.04 0.90
N SER A 550 34.20 50.83 0.62
CA SER A 550 33.45 49.58 0.85
C SER A 550 33.28 49.23 2.34
N ALA A 551 34.28 49.48 3.18
CA ALA A 551 34.22 49.20 4.61
C ALA A 551 33.24 50.15 5.36
N ALA A 552 33.28 51.45 5.04
CA ALA A 552 32.38 52.45 5.64
C ALA A 552 30.92 52.27 5.19
N SER A 553 30.70 51.77 3.97
CA SER A 553 29.38 51.48 3.41
C SER A 553 28.61 50.45 4.25
N PHE A 554 29.25 49.38 4.75
CA PHE A 554 28.54 48.34 5.50
C PHE A 554 27.92 48.89 6.79
N LEU A 555 28.68 49.59 7.65
CA LEU A 555 28.14 50.10 8.92
C LEU A 555 27.17 51.28 8.75
N SER A 556 27.27 52.04 7.66
CA SER A 556 26.35 53.15 7.36
C SER A 556 25.07 52.75 6.61
N SER A 557 25.04 51.57 5.96
CA SER A 557 23.87 51.06 5.23
C SER A 557 22.65 50.73 6.13
N LYS A 558 21.47 50.58 5.51
CA LYS A 558 20.21 50.29 6.23
C LYS A 558 20.20 48.86 6.81
N ALA A 559 19.43 48.62 7.87
CA ALA A 559 19.35 47.30 8.51
C ALA A 559 18.98 46.16 7.54
N ALA A 560 18.05 46.40 6.61
CA ALA A 560 17.68 45.44 5.57
C ALA A 560 18.82 45.16 4.56
N GLU A 561 19.61 46.18 4.20
CA GLU A 561 20.77 46.04 3.31
C GLU A 561 21.89 45.25 4.01
N LYS A 562 22.20 45.59 5.28
CA LYS A 562 23.12 44.83 6.14
C LYS A 562 22.73 43.36 6.22
N ARG A 563 21.45 43.08 6.53
CA ARG A 563 20.94 41.69 6.64
C ARG A 563 21.05 40.94 5.32
N LYS A 564 20.66 41.54 4.19
CA LYS A 564 20.80 40.92 2.86
C LYS A 564 22.26 40.60 2.52
N LEU A 565 23.20 41.48 2.88
CA LEU A 565 24.63 41.27 2.66
C LEU A 565 25.21 40.17 3.57
N THR A 566 24.78 40.09 4.84
CA THR A 566 25.16 39.00 5.74
C THR A 566 24.57 37.66 5.28
N GLU A 567 23.30 37.60 4.89
CA GLU A 567 22.66 36.42 4.30
C GLU A 567 23.39 35.95 3.02
N ALA A 568 23.81 36.89 2.15
CA ALA A 568 24.58 36.57 0.95
C ALA A 568 26.00 36.07 1.25
N ALA A 569 26.70 36.69 2.22
CA ALA A 569 28.03 36.25 2.66
C ALA A 569 28.01 34.87 3.35
N LEU A 570 26.90 34.50 3.98
CA LEU A 570 26.66 33.19 4.60
C LEU A 570 26.08 32.15 3.63
N GLY A 571 26.00 32.43 2.32
CA GLY A 571 25.44 31.49 1.34
C GLY A 571 23.93 31.19 1.52
N MET A 572 23.23 31.94 2.38
CA MET A 572 21.84 31.66 2.79
C MET A 572 20.79 31.99 1.70
N SER A 573 21.21 32.53 0.56
CA SER A 573 20.33 32.76 -0.61
C SER A 573 19.65 31.49 -1.10
N ILE A 574 20.30 30.33 -0.96
CA ILE A 574 19.74 29.03 -1.35
C ILE A 574 18.53 28.58 -0.50
N LEU A 575 18.34 29.15 0.70
CA LEU A 575 17.17 28.89 1.54
C LEU A 575 15.85 29.32 0.86
N ASP A 576 15.90 30.30 -0.05
CA ASP A 576 14.73 30.70 -0.85
C ASP A 576 14.31 29.58 -1.82
N THR A 577 15.27 28.86 -2.41
CA THR A 577 15.03 27.66 -3.23
C THR A 577 14.46 26.51 -2.40
N TYR A 578 14.96 26.30 -1.18
CA TYR A 578 14.40 25.29 -0.26
C TYR A 578 12.92 25.60 0.04
N GLY A 579 12.60 26.89 0.21
CA GLY A 579 11.23 27.38 0.34
C GLY A 579 10.37 27.25 -0.92
N LYS A 580 10.94 27.27 -2.13
CA LYS A 580 10.21 26.93 -3.38
C LYS A 580 9.85 25.44 -3.36
N VAL A 581 10.84 24.56 -3.12
CA VAL A 581 10.67 23.09 -3.09
C VAL A 581 9.66 22.63 -2.04
N SER A 582 9.68 23.22 -0.84
CA SER A 582 8.72 22.88 0.23
C SER A 582 7.27 23.15 -0.15
N ARG A 583 7.00 24.24 -0.88
CA ARG A 583 5.66 24.60 -1.36
C ARG A 583 5.19 23.71 -2.51
N LEU A 584 6.08 23.26 -3.39
CA LEU A 584 5.75 22.31 -4.45
C LEU A 584 5.37 20.94 -3.88
N LEU A 585 6.15 20.42 -2.91
CA LEU A 585 5.84 19.15 -2.24
C LEU A 585 4.55 19.21 -1.43
N LEU A 586 4.27 20.34 -0.76
CA LEU A 586 3.01 20.55 -0.06
C LEU A 586 1.80 20.61 -1.02
N LYS A 587 2.00 21.14 -2.24
CA LYS A 587 0.96 21.17 -3.28
C LYS A 587 0.69 19.76 -3.84
N ASP A 588 1.74 18.99 -4.13
CA ASP A 588 1.64 17.61 -4.65
C ASP A 588 0.87 16.68 -3.69
N ILE A 589 1.18 16.74 -2.38
CA ILE A 589 0.43 15.95 -1.39
C ILE A 589 -1.01 16.44 -1.19
N ASP A 590 -1.27 17.76 -1.30
CA ASP A 590 -2.64 18.29 -1.30
C ASP A 590 -3.43 17.81 -2.52
N GLU A 591 -2.84 17.76 -3.71
CA GLU A 591 -3.47 17.22 -4.93
C GLU A 591 -3.80 15.73 -4.79
N ASN A 592 -2.89 14.90 -4.25
CA ASN A 592 -3.14 13.48 -4.03
C ASN A 592 -4.19 13.22 -2.92
N ALA A 593 -4.15 13.97 -1.82
CA ALA A 593 -5.16 13.89 -0.76
C ALA A 593 -6.57 14.23 -1.28
N ASN A 594 -6.70 15.28 -2.08
CA ASN A 594 -7.97 15.64 -2.73
C ASN A 594 -8.46 14.55 -3.72
N ALA A 595 -7.55 13.89 -4.44
CA ALA A 595 -7.89 12.78 -5.33
C ALA A 595 -8.39 11.54 -4.55
N VAL A 596 -7.75 11.21 -3.42
CA VAL A 596 -8.17 10.11 -2.53
C VAL A 596 -9.51 10.41 -1.87
N ASP A 597 -9.74 11.64 -1.37
CA ASP A 597 -11.01 12.04 -0.78
C ASP A 597 -12.16 11.96 -1.80
N LYS A 598 -11.96 12.46 -3.02
CA LYS A 598 -12.94 12.33 -4.11
C LYS A 598 -13.30 10.88 -4.39
N ASN A 599 -12.31 9.99 -4.49
CA ASN A 599 -12.53 8.56 -4.68
C ASN A 599 -13.29 7.94 -3.50
N MET A 600 -13.00 8.36 -2.25
CA MET A 600 -13.72 7.93 -1.05
C MET A 600 -15.18 8.38 -1.07
N GLN A 601 -15.48 9.60 -1.50
CA GLN A 601 -16.85 10.11 -1.67
C GLN A 601 -17.62 9.31 -2.74
N ASP A 602 -16.99 8.98 -3.87
CA ASP A 602 -17.62 8.16 -4.92
C ASP A 602 -17.89 6.72 -4.45
N VAL A 603 -16.96 6.11 -3.70
CA VAL A 603 -17.18 4.81 -3.05
C VAL A 603 -18.33 4.87 -2.04
N ALA A 604 -18.41 5.92 -1.21
CA ALA A 604 -19.50 6.11 -0.25
C ALA A 604 -20.89 6.16 -0.94
N ARG A 605 -21.01 6.85 -2.08
CA ARG A 605 -22.24 6.86 -2.89
C ARG A 605 -22.63 5.48 -3.40
N THR A 606 -21.65 4.67 -3.84
CA THR A 606 -21.92 3.29 -4.28
C THR A 606 -22.34 2.37 -3.11
N MET A 607 -21.79 2.60 -1.92
CA MET A 607 -22.18 1.88 -0.71
C MET A 607 -23.63 2.20 -0.34
N GLU A 608 -24.00 3.48 -0.25
CA GLU A 608 -25.37 3.94 0.04
C GLU A 608 -26.40 3.40 -0.98
N HIS A 609 -26.03 3.35 -2.27
CA HIS A 609 -26.89 2.74 -3.29
C HIS A 609 -27.09 1.24 -3.09
N THR A 610 -26.02 0.52 -2.71
CA THR A 610 -26.05 -0.93 -2.45
C THR A 610 -26.87 -1.25 -1.19
N GLU A 611 -26.75 -0.46 -0.13
CA GLU A 611 -27.58 -0.59 1.08
C GLU A 611 -29.07 -0.43 0.77
N LYS A 612 -29.44 0.60 0.00
CA LYS A 612 -30.82 0.80 -0.46
C LYS A 612 -31.31 -0.36 -1.34
N HIS A 613 -30.46 -0.93 -2.17
CA HIS A 613 -30.82 -2.10 -2.98
C HIS A 613 -31.07 -3.34 -2.10
N ILE A 614 -30.21 -3.60 -1.11
CA ILE A 614 -30.40 -4.66 -0.12
C ILE A 614 -31.71 -4.46 0.64
N GLU A 615 -32.05 -3.23 1.04
CA GLU A 615 -33.32 -2.95 1.73
C GLU A 615 -34.55 -3.24 0.85
N VAL A 616 -34.49 -2.90 -0.45
CA VAL A 616 -35.55 -3.22 -1.41
C VAL A 616 -35.70 -4.73 -1.61
N LEU A 617 -34.57 -5.47 -1.70
CA LEU A 617 -34.60 -6.93 -1.80
C LEU A 617 -35.13 -7.58 -0.50
N ASP A 618 -34.77 -7.07 0.67
CA ASP A 618 -35.25 -7.57 1.96
C ASP A 618 -36.77 -7.36 2.14
N ARG A 619 -37.30 -6.21 1.69
CA ARG A 619 -38.76 -5.98 1.62
C ARG A 619 -39.45 -6.99 0.69
N LYS A 620 -38.88 -7.27 -0.49
CA LYS A 620 -39.42 -8.30 -1.42
C LYS A 620 -39.36 -9.70 -0.81
N ARG A 621 -38.25 -10.06 -0.16
CA ARG A 621 -38.10 -11.33 0.54
C ARG A 621 -39.19 -11.52 1.60
N LYS A 622 -39.41 -10.52 2.46
CA LYS A 622 -40.46 -10.56 3.51
C LYS A 622 -41.87 -10.74 2.94
N ILE A 623 -42.16 -10.14 1.78
CA ILE A 623 -43.43 -10.36 1.08
C ILE A 623 -43.53 -11.82 0.60
N CYS A 624 -42.48 -12.35 -0.04
CA CYS A 624 -42.46 -13.76 -0.50
C CYS A 624 -42.49 -14.77 0.66
N GLU A 625 -41.83 -14.49 1.78
CA GLU A 625 -41.88 -15.29 3.02
C GLU A 625 -43.31 -15.30 3.60
N MET A 626 -44.00 -14.16 3.61
CA MET A 626 -45.41 -14.06 4.04
C MET A 626 -46.36 -14.79 3.07
N GLU A 627 -46.14 -14.69 1.76
CA GLU A 627 -46.90 -15.45 0.76
C GLU A 627 -46.66 -16.96 0.88
N ALA A 628 -45.42 -17.39 1.11
CA ALA A 628 -45.08 -18.79 1.37
C ALA A 628 -45.75 -19.30 2.66
N TYR A 629 -45.66 -18.55 3.76
CA TYR A 629 -46.35 -18.88 5.01
C TYR A 629 -47.87 -19.00 4.85
N ASN A 630 -48.50 -18.08 4.11
CA ASN A 630 -49.93 -18.15 3.82
C ASN A 630 -50.30 -19.34 2.92
N ALA A 631 -49.45 -19.68 1.94
CA ALA A 631 -49.64 -20.86 1.08
C ALA A 631 -49.44 -22.18 1.86
N GLU A 632 -48.48 -22.22 2.78
CA GLU A 632 -48.23 -23.34 3.69
C GLU A 632 -49.37 -23.53 4.69
N ALA A 633 -49.85 -22.46 5.34
CA ALA A 633 -51.02 -22.53 6.22
C ALA A 633 -52.27 -22.97 5.43
N SER A 634 -52.42 -22.53 4.19
CA SER A 634 -53.51 -22.99 3.29
C SER A 634 -53.37 -24.47 2.90
N LEU A 635 -52.13 -24.95 2.73
CA LEU A 635 -51.84 -26.37 2.48
C LEU A 635 -52.08 -27.22 3.74
N GLU A 636 -51.68 -26.74 4.92
CA GLU A 636 -51.88 -27.43 6.20
C GLU A 636 -53.38 -27.53 6.54
N LEU A 637 -54.15 -26.47 6.31
CA LEU A 637 -55.62 -26.52 6.36
C LEU A 637 -56.19 -27.51 5.33
N ALA A 638 -55.67 -27.55 4.10
CA ALA A 638 -56.12 -28.52 3.10
C ALA A 638 -55.75 -29.98 3.45
N ILE A 639 -54.62 -30.20 4.13
CA ILE A 639 -54.22 -31.51 4.68
C ILE A 639 -55.17 -31.89 5.83
N GLN A 640 -55.51 -30.96 6.72
CA GLN A 640 -56.45 -31.14 7.83
C GLN A 640 -57.87 -31.44 7.31
N ASP A 641 -58.34 -30.72 6.29
CA ASP A 641 -59.62 -30.95 5.62
C ASP A 641 -59.64 -32.30 4.88
N HIS A 642 -58.55 -32.69 4.22
CA HIS A 642 -58.43 -34.01 3.59
C HIS A 642 -58.38 -35.15 4.62
N ALA A 643 -57.68 -34.96 5.75
CA ALA A 643 -57.63 -35.93 6.85
C ALA A 643 -58.99 -36.07 7.55
N THR A 644 -59.70 -34.97 7.80
CA THR A 644 -61.06 -35.00 8.36
C THR A 644 -62.11 -35.51 7.36
N ALA A 645 -61.91 -35.30 6.05
CA ALA A 645 -62.72 -35.92 5.01
C ALA A 645 -62.52 -37.46 4.97
N ARG A 646 -61.28 -37.97 5.09
CA ARG A 646 -61.01 -39.41 5.26
C ARG A 646 -61.65 -39.96 6.55
N LEU A 647 -61.50 -39.27 7.68
CA LEU A 647 -62.14 -39.70 8.93
C LEU A 647 -63.68 -39.65 8.87
N ARG A 648 -64.26 -38.81 8.01
CA ARG A 648 -65.71 -38.81 7.74
C ARG A 648 -66.15 -39.91 6.78
N SER A 649 -65.35 -40.25 5.75
CA SER A 649 -65.66 -41.42 4.90
C SER A 649 -65.62 -42.73 5.71
N ASP A 650 -64.65 -42.84 6.61
CA ASP A 650 -64.45 -44.05 7.41
C ASP A 650 -65.43 -44.08 8.61
N GLY A 651 -65.70 -42.92 9.22
CA GLY A 651 -66.58 -42.79 10.40
C GLY A 651 -68.08 -42.77 10.13
N GLN A 652 -68.51 -42.67 8.86
CA GLN A 652 -69.94 -42.76 8.50
C GLN A 652 -70.37 -44.20 8.17
N PHE A 653 -69.45 -45.17 8.24
CA PHE A 653 -69.69 -46.62 8.22
C PHE A 653 -69.37 -47.25 9.58
N GLY A 654 -70.10 -46.81 10.61
CA GLY A 654 -70.05 -47.40 11.94
C GLY A 654 -70.96 -48.63 12.07
N ASP A 655 -70.33 -49.80 12.19
CA ASP A 655 -70.86 -51.02 12.84
C ASP A 655 -72.20 -51.58 12.30
N GLY A 656 -72.17 -52.02 11.04
CA GLY A 656 -73.21 -52.81 10.40
C GLY A 656 -72.76 -53.32 9.02
N ASP A 657 -73.05 -54.59 8.72
CA ASP A 657 -72.82 -55.26 7.43
C ASP A 657 -71.35 -55.42 6.99
N LEU A 658 -70.57 -56.16 7.81
CA LEU A 658 -69.32 -56.83 7.41
C LEU A 658 -69.58 -58.03 6.48
N GLU A 659 -70.33 -57.85 5.39
CA GLU A 659 -70.58 -58.91 4.41
C GLU A 659 -71.12 -58.37 3.07
N LEU A 660 -70.24 -57.79 2.24
CA LEU A 660 -70.60 -57.44 0.84
C LEU A 660 -69.40 -57.39 -0.13
N SER A 661 -68.37 -58.21 0.13
CA SER A 661 -67.53 -58.70 -0.98
C SER A 661 -68.36 -59.71 -1.77
N ILE A 662 -69.00 -59.26 -2.86
CA ILE A 662 -69.58 -60.18 -3.84
C ILE A 662 -68.42 -60.91 -4.49
N ASP A 663 -68.15 -62.13 -4.01
CA ASP A 663 -67.15 -63.01 -4.59
C ASP A 663 -67.56 -63.30 -6.05
N SER A 664 -66.65 -63.06 -7.00
CA SER A 664 -66.93 -63.18 -8.43
C SER A 664 -67.40 -64.61 -8.79
N ALA A 665 -66.96 -65.60 -8.01
CA ALA A 665 -67.38 -66.99 -8.14
C ALA A 665 -68.88 -67.20 -7.83
N GLU A 666 -69.44 -66.47 -6.86
CA GLU A 666 -70.84 -66.63 -6.46
C GLU A 666 -71.82 -66.07 -7.51
N TYR A 667 -71.38 -65.06 -8.27
CA TYR A 667 -72.15 -64.44 -9.35
C TYR A 667 -72.29 -65.37 -10.56
N GLU A 668 -71.20 -66.03 -10.98
CA GLU A 668 -71.23 -67.05 -12.05
C GLU A 668 -72.03 -68.29 -11.62
N GLN A 669 -71.90 -68.72 -10.37
CA GLN A 669 -72.60 -69.89 -9.84
C GLN A 669 -74.13 -69.65 -9.81
N LYS A 670 -74.60 -68.43 -9.50
CA LYS A 670 -76.02 -68.06 -9.53
C LYS A 670 -76.58 -67.86 -10.94
N MET A 671 -75.77 -67.38 -11.90
CA MET A 671 -76.19 -67.29 -13.32
C MET A 671 -76.37 -68.67 -13.97
N SER A 672 -75.48 -69.63 -13.68
CA SER A 672 -75.55 -70.97 -14.27
C SER A 672 -76.80 -71.78 -13.86
N ALA A 673 -77.31 -71.55 -12.64
CA ALA A 673 -78.54 -72.17 -12.14
C ALA A 673 -79.80 -71.84 -12.96
N SER A 674 -79.81 -70.70 -13.67
CA SER A 674 -80.94 -70.29 -14.54
C SER A 674 -81.07 -71.17 -15.79
N SER A 675 -80.00 -71.84 -16.23
CA SER A 675 -79.97 -72.61 -17.48
C SER A 675 -80.76 -73.94 -17.43
N HIS A 676 -81.16 -74.43 -16.25
CA HIS A 676 -81.84 -75.73 -16.12
C HIS A 676 -83.35 -75.72 -16.43
N GLY A 677 -83.96 -74.54 -16.64
CA GLY A 677 -85.40 -74.41 -16.92
C GLY A 677 -85.88 -74.94 -18.28
N LEU A 678 -84.97 -75.12 -19.25
CA LEU A 678 -85.34 -75.42 -20.64
C LEU A 678 -85.71 -76.89 -20.91
N GLN A 679 -85.39 -77.82 -19.99
CA GLN A 679 -85.39 -79.25 -20.28
C GLN A 679 -86.67 -80.02 -19.89
N HIS A 680 -87.67 -79.35 -19.30
CA HIS A 680 -88.97 -79.96 -18.95
C HIS A 680 -90.17 -79.48 -19.79
N ALA A 681 -89.94 -78.70 -20.85
CA ALA A 681 -90.99 -78.27 -21.79
C ALA A 681 -91.68 -79.44 -22.54
N MET A 682 -91.12 -80.65 -22.50
CA MET A 682 -91.69 -81.85 -23.11
C MET A 682 -92.90 -82.44 -22.35
N GLU A 683 -93.08 -82.18 -21.05
CA GLU A 683 -94.21 -82.74 -20.28
C GLU A 683 -95.54 -82.01 -20.55
N VAL A 684 -95.49 -80.71 -20.89
CA VAL A 684 -96.68 -79.89 -21.15
C VAL A 684 -97.35 -80.25 -22.49
N ALA A 685 -96.57 -80.73 -23.47
CA ALA A 685 -97.09 -81.13 -24.78
C ALA A 685 -98.06 -82.34 -24.69
N HIS A 686 -97.79 -83.30 -23.82
CA HIS A 686 -98.56 -84.54 -23.74
C HIS A 686 -99.98 -84.36 -23.15
N LEU A 687 -100.16 -83.34 -22.29
CA LEU A 687 -101.48 -82.98 -21.74
C LEU A 687 -102.38 -82.26 -22.74
N ALA A 688 -101.82 -81.62 -23.78
CA ALA A 688 -102.59 -80.94 -24.81
C ALA A 688 -103.29 -81.94 -25.77
N GLU A 689 -102.63 -83.04 -26.15
CA GLU A 689 -103.20 -84.07 -27.03
C GLU A 689 -104.50 -84.68 -26.47
N LEU A 690 -104.56 -84.90 -25.15
CA LEU A 690 -105.73 -85.46 -24.45
C LEU A 690 -106.99 -84.58 -24.53
N THR A 691 -106.84 -83.26 -24.73
CA THR A 691 -107.99 -82.33 -24.79
C THR A 691 -108.54 -82.09 -26.20
N MET A 692 -107.74 -82.31 -27.25
CA MET A 692 -108.21 -82.15 -28.63
C MET A 692 -109.13 -83.31 -29.07
N GLY A 693 -108.84 -84.54 -28.66
CA GLY A 693 -109.64 -85.71 -29.04
C GLY A 693 -111.08 -85.73 -28.50
N SER A 694 -111.32 -85.12 -27.34
CA SER A 694 -112.65 -85.07 -26.71
C SER A 694 -113.55 -83.97 -27.28
N HIS A 695 -112.98 -82.85 -27.76
CA HIS A 695 -113.76 -81.75 -28.32
C HIS A 695 -114.44 -82.10 -29.66
N ALA A 696 -113.76 -82.86 -30.52
CA ALA A 696 -114.34 -83.37 -31.78
C ALA A 696 -115.54 -84.31 -31.52
N LYS A 697 -115.43 -85.15 -30.48
CA LYS A 697 -116.47 -86.12 -30.10
C LYS A 697 -117.74 -85.45 -29.56
N VAL A 698 -117.58 -84.36 -28.79
CA VAL A 698 -118.71 -83.54 -28.29
C VAL A 698 -119.42 -82.80 -29.43
N SER A 699 -118.70 -82.30 -30.43
CA SER A 699 -119.30 -81.64 -31.60
C SER A 699 -120.22 -82.61 -32.38
N ALA A 700 -119.71 -83.79 -32.74
CA ALA A 700 -120.46 -84.78 -33.52
C ALA A 700 -121.75 -85.25 -32.81
N LEU A 701 -121.71 -85.45 -31.49
CA LEU A 701 -122.89 -85.81 -30.69
C LEU A 701 -123.91 -84.64 -30.62
N THR A 702 -123.44 -83.40 -30.61
CA THR A 702 -124.30 -82.20 -30.58
C THR A 702 -125.08 -82.04 -31.90
N ASP A 703 -124.43 -82.31 -33.03
CA ASP A 703 -125.07 -82.28 -34.36
C ASP A 703 -126.13 -83.38 -34.51
N GLN A 704 -125.88 -84.59 -34.00
CA GLN A 704 -126.88 -85.68 -33.95
C GLN A 704 -128.12 -85.29 -33.12
N ILE A 705 -127.93 -84.68 -31.94
CA ILE A 705 -129.04 -84.19 -31.10
C ILE A 705 -129.88 -83.11 -31.83
N SER A 706 -129.24 -82.29 -32.67
CA SER A 706 -129.92 -81.26 -33.48
C SER A 706 -130.77 -81.86 -34.59
N MET A 707 -130.24 -82.86 -35.32
CA MET A 707 -130.97 -83.56 -36.37
C MET A 707 -132.21 -84.31 -35.83
N GLU A 708 -132.05 -85.06 -34.75
CA GLU A 708 -133.12 -85.88 -34.17
C GLU A 708 -134.28 -85.02 -33.62
N LYS A 709 -133.96 -83.84 -33.03
CA LYS A 709 -134.98 -82.86 -32.61
C LYS A 709 -135.82 -82.34 -33.79
N LYS A 710 -135.20 -82.04 -34.93
CA LYS A 710 -135.91 -81.59 -36.14
C LYS A 710 -136.83 -82.67 -36.70
N SER A 711 -136.36 -83.92 -36.76
CA SER A 711 -137.16 -85.07 -37.22
C SER A 711 -138.45 -85.23 -36.41
N ARG A 712 -138.31 -85.27 -35.07
CA ARG A 712 -139.43 -85.42 -34.13
C ARG A 712 -140.50 -84.32 -34.27
N GLN A 713 -140.08 -83.09 -34.54
CA GLN A 713 -141.01 -81.95 -34.67
C GLN A 713 -141.77 -81.95 -36.00
N SER A 714 -141.25 -82.59 -37.05
CA SER A 714 -142.00 -82.82 -38.28
C SER A 714 -143.16 -83.80 -38.06
N LEU A 715 -142.90 -84.91 -37.36
CA LEU A 715 -143.87 -85.96 -37.05
C LEU A 715 -145.04 -85.45 -36.18
N GLU A 716 -144.76 -84.60 -35.17
CA GLU A 716 -145.80 -84.01 -34.31
C GLU A 716 -146.74 -83.05 -35.07
N ASN A 717 -146.25 -82.36 -36.11
CA ASN A 717 -147.07 -81.49 -36.96
C ASN A 717 -147.98 -82.30 -37.90
N GLU A 718 -147.49 -83.42 -38.43
CA GLU A 718 -148.25 -84.29 -39.35
C GLU A 718 -149.41 -85.00 -38.62
N TYR A 719 -149.15 -85.50 -37.40
CA TYR A 719 -150.16 -86.09 -36.52
C TYR A 719 -151.30 -85.10 -36.17
N THR A 720 -150.98 -83.82 -35.95
CA THR A 720 -151.98 -82.81 -35.54
C THR A 720 -152.89 -82.34 -36.68
N GLN A 721 -152.39 -82.26 -37.92
CA GLN A 721 -153.23 -81.91 -39.08
C GLN A 721 -154.30 -82.97 -39.38
N ILE A 722 -153.93 -84.25 -39.39
CA ILE A 722 -154.86 -85.36 -39.73
C ILE A 722 -156.04 -85.43 -38.74
N ARG A 723 -155.79 -85.11 -37.45
CA ARG A 723 -156.80 -85.16 -36.39
C ARG A 723 -157.88 -84.08 -36.52
N ALA A 724 -157.58 -82.93 -37.12
CA ALA A 724 -158.50 -81.80 -37.20
C ALA A 724 -159.64 -82.03 -38.22
N MET A 725 -159.37 -82.69 -39.35
CA MET A 725 -160.37 -82.94 -40.40
C MET A 725 -161.48 -83.91 -39.97
N VAL A 726 -161.21 -84.85 -39.04
CA VAL A 726 -162.14 -85.93 -38.70
C VAL A 726 -163.39 -85.46 -37.94
N ASN A 727 -163.31 -84.34 -37.21
CA ASN A 727 -164.40 -83.86 -36.37
C ASN A 727 -165.44 -82.98 -37.10
N ALA A 728 -165.14 -82.47 -38.29
CA ALA A 728 -166.03 -81.53 -39.00
C ALA A 728 -167.26 -82.23 -39.63
N ASP A 729 -167.04 -83.38 -40.29
CA ASP A 729 -168.09 -84.08 -41.05
C ASP A 729 -169.18 -84.69 -40.14
N PHE A 730 -168.81 -85.14 -38.93
CA PHE A 730 -169.71 -85.85 -38.02
C PHE A 730 -170.80 -84.96 -37.41
N ILE A 731 -170.50 -83.67 -37.20
CA ILE A 731 -171.42 -82.70 -36.58
C ILE A 731 -172.56 -82.32 -37.53
N SER A 732 -172.30 -82.22 -38.84
CA SER A 732 -173.30 -81.83 -39.85
C SER A 732 -174.47 -82.84 -39.94
N TRP A 733 -174.17 -84.14 -39.85
CA TRP A 733 -175.14 -85.21 -39.96
C TRP A 733 -176.15 -85.25 -38.79
N LEU A 734 -175.69 -85.00 -37.55
CA LEU A 734 -176.54 -85.05 -36.35
C LEU A 734 -177.60 -83.93 -36.30
N VAL A 735 -177.36 -82.79 -36.96
CA VAL A 735 -178.30 -81.65 -36.95
C VAL A 735 -179.55 -81.96 -37.80
N GLY A 736 -179.39 -82.61 -38.96
CA GLY A 736 -180.52 -82.94 -39.83
C GLY A 736 -181.49 -83.97 -39.24
N LEU A 737 -180.99 -84.91 -38.44
CA LEU A 737 -181.81 -85.97 -37.83
C LEU A 737 -182.74 -85.42 -36.73
N LYS A 738 -182.39 -84.28 -36.11
CA LYS A 738 -183.17 -83.63 -35.05
C LYS A 738 -184.40 -82.87 -35.57
N GLN A 739 -184.46 -82.53 -36.85
CA GLN A 739 -185.49 -81.62 -37.40
C GLN A 739 -186.77 -82.31 -37.88
N ASN A 740 -186.74 -83.63 -38.14
CA ASN A 740 -187.80 -84.32 -38.90
C ASN A 740 -188.79 -85.18 -38.09
N LEU A 741 -188.68 -85.21 -36.75
CA LEU A 741 -189.61 -85.93 -35.84
C LEU A 741 -190.24 -85.02 -34.78
N GLY A 742 -190.23 -83.70 -35.02
CA GLY A 742 -190.77 -82.68 -34.11
C GLY A 742 -192.14 -82.11 -34.47
N GLN A 743 -192.83 -82.66 -35.48
CA GLN A 743 -194.13 -82.15 -35.96
C GLN A 743 -195.15 -83.28 -36.14
N ASN A 744 -195.91 -83.58 -35.08
CA ASN A 744 -197.33 -83.98 -35.06
C ASN A 744 -197.71 -84.73 -33.76
N LEU A 745 -198.31 -84.01 -32.81
CA LEU A 745 -199.51 -84.32 -32.01
C LEU A 745 -199.48 -83.62 -30.64
N GLU A 746 -200.61 -83.03 -30.26
CA GLU A 746 -200.78 -82.09 -29.14
C GLU A 746 -201.53 -82.70 -27.93
N ALA A 747 -201.54 -81.90 -26.84
CA ALA A 747 -202.65 -81.66 -25.91
C ALA A 747 -202.66 -82.28 -24.48
N VAL A 748 -202.48 -81.39 -23.47
CA VAL A 748 -203.39 -81.17 -22.29
C VAL A 748 -203.50 -82.30 -21.20
N PRO A 749 -203.59 -82.02 -19.86
CA PRO A 749 -203.13 -80.89 -19.02
C PRO A 749 -202.59 -81.26 -17.59
N ALA A 750 -202.29 -80.21 -16.80
CA ALA A 750 -202.54 -80.02 -15.34
C ALA A 750 -202.09 -81.01 -14.22
N ASP A 751 -201.14 -80.52 -13.40
CA ASP A 751 -201.16 -80.33 -11.93
C ASP A 751 -201.59 -81.44 -10.91
N ARG A 752 -200.60 -81.87 -10.09
CA ARG A 752 -200.66 -82.40 -8.68
C ARG A 752 -201.43 -83.71 -8.39
N PRO A 753 -201.24 -84.37 -7.21
CA PRO A 753 -200.27 -84.19 -6.12
C PRO A 753 -199.35 -85.43 -5.92
N ALA A 754 -198.94 -85.77 -4.68
CA ALA A 754 -197.87 -86.73 -4.36
C ALA A 754 -198.24 -88.24 -4.41
N ILE A 755 -197.20 -89.10 -4.31
CA ILE A 755 -197.18 -90.59 -4.10
C ILE A 755 -197.49 -91.43 -5.36
N LEU A 756 -196.88 -92.59 -5.67
CA LEU A 756 -195.58 -93.24 -5.40
C LEU A 756 -195.53 -94.52 -6.29
N GLN A 757 -194.67 -95.50 -5.99
CA GLN A 757 -194.61 -96.81 -6.66
C GLN A 757 -195.96 -97.56 -6.71
N ARG A 758 -196.14 -98.33 -7.79
CA ARG A 758 -197.07 -99.47 -8.01
C ARG A 758 -198.47 -99.18 -8.61
N LEU A 759 -198.51 -99.26 -9.94
CA LEU A 759 -199.38 -100.20 -10.66
C LEU A 759 -198.69 -100.52 -12.01
N LEU A 760 -197.91 -101.58 -12.22
CA LEU A 760 -197.90 -102.94 -11.68
C LEU A 760 -199.11 -103.77 -12.14
N TYR A 761 -198.85 -104.71 -13.06
CA TYR A 761 -199.55 -105.99 -13.28
C TYR A 761 -200.78 -106.13 -14.21
N ALA A 762 -201.04 -105.19 -15.12
CA ALA A 762 -201.97 -105.39 -16.25
C ALA A 762 -201.27 -105.15 -17.62
N ILE A 763 -200.14 -105.78 -17.93
CA ILE A 763 -200.02 -107.18 -18.43
C ILE A 763 -200.83 -107.43 -19.73
N ARG A 764 -200.04 -107.57 -20.82
CA ARG A 764 -200.17 -108.47 -22.00
C ARG A 764 -201.40 -108.40 -22.94
N ALA A 765 -201.07 -108.70 -24.21
CA ALA A 765 -201.95 -109.00 -25.37
C ALA A 765 -202.76 -107.77 -25.85
N VAL A 766 -202.79 -107.32 -27.11
CA VAL A 766 -202.74 -107.94 -28.45
C VAL A 766 -202.15 -106.87 -29.43
N VAL A 767 -201.27 -107.12 -30.41
CA VAL A 767 -200.60 -108.36 -30.90
C VAL A 767 -199.20 -108.07 -31.51
N THR A 768 -198.56 -109.14 -31.98
CA THR A 768 -197.27 -109.35 -32.66
C THR A 768 -197.30 -109.15 -34.20
N ARG A 769 -196.11 -109.20 -34.85
CA ARG A 769 -195.84 -109.25 -36.33
C ARG A 769 -195.97 -107.93 -37.11
N GLY A 770 -195.28 -107.86 -38.26
CA GLY A 770 -195.44 -106.80 -39.29
C GLY A 770 -194.37 -105.71 -39.29
N ALA A 771 -193.06 -105.96 -39.33
CA ALA A 771 -192.25 -106.77 -40.26
C ALA A 771 -191.84 -106.06 -41.58
N VAL A 772 -190.52 -106.05 -41.82
CA VAL A 772 -189.89 -106.39 -43.12
C VAL A 772 -190.35 -105.59 -44.34
N GLY A 773 -189.83 -104.36 -44.47
CA GLY A 773 -189.92 -103.57 -45.72
C GLY A 773 -189.00 -102.34 -45.74
N VAL A 774 -188.93 -101.58 -44.65
CA VAL A 774 -188.01 -100.42 -44.51
C VAL A 774 -186.53 -100.85 -44.42
N LEU A 775 -186.28 -102.14 -44.15
CA LEU A 775 -184.93 -102.67 -43.89
C LEU A 775 -184.04 -102.80 -45.13
N GLU A 776 -184.60 -102.79 -46.36
CA GLU A 776 -183.81 -102.96 -47.59
C GLU A 776 -183.19 -101.65 -48.12
N PHE A 777 -183.75 -100.47 -47.80
CA PHE A 777 -183.26 -99.20 -48.36
C PHE A 777 -182.02 -98.63 -47.63
N LEU A 778 -181.91 -98.83 -46.31
CA LEU A 778 -180.83 -98.21 -45.52
C LEU A 778 -179.53 -99.03 -45.47
N ILE A 779 -179.57 -100.33 -45.78
CA ILE A 779 -178.39 -101.20 -45.77
C ILE A 779 -177.39 -100.81 -46.87
N SER A 780 -177.86 -100.28 -48.01
CA SER A 780 -176.99 -99.90 -49.14
C SER A 780 -176.13 -98.65 -48.90
N ASN A 781 -176.53 -97.73 -48.00
CA ASN A 781 -175.79 -96.49 -47.76
C ASN A 781 -174.72 -96.60 -46.66
N TYR A 782 -174.82 -97.61 -45.78
CA TYR A 782 -173.89 -97.74 -44.65
C TYR A 782 -172.50 -98.28 -45.09
N GLN A 783 -172.45 -99.09 -46.15
CA GLN A 783 -171.21 -99.74 -46.63
C GLN A 783 -170.20 -98.77 -47.26
N ALA A 784 -170.63 -97.59 -47.73
CA ALA A 784 -169.75 -96.61 -48.38
C ALA A 784 -168.93 -95.74 -47.41
N ILE A 785 -169.33 -95.68 -46.13
CA ILE A 785 -168.68 -94.83 -45.11
C ILE A 785 -167.63 -95.60 -44.31
N ASP A 786 -167.84 -96.90 -44.08
CA ASP A 786 -167.02 -97.75 -43.23
C ASP A 786 -165.58 -97.95 -43.79
N THR A 787 -165.45 -98.15 -45.10
CA THR A 787 -164.15 -98.40 -45.77
C THR A 787 -163.18 -97.22 -45.65
N LYS A 788 -163.67 -95.97 -45.62
CA LYS A 788 -162.84 -94.76 -45.44
C LYS A 788 -162.36 -94.54 -44.01
N HIS A 789 -163.08 -95.05 -43.01
CA HIS A 789 -162.71 -94.92 -41.60
C HIS A 789 -161.65 -95.95 -41.16
N GLN A 790 -161.61 -97.13 -41.78
CA GLN A 790 -160.65 -98.18 -41.45
C GLN A 790 -159.20 -97.78 -41.81
N GLN A 791 -158.97 -97.27 -43.03
CA GLN A 791 -157.63 -96.87 -43.51
C GLN A 791 -156.99 -95.73 -42.70
N ARG A 792 -157.80 -94.82 -42.15
CA ARG A 792 -157.29 -93.64 -41.42
C ARG A 792 -156.84 -93.95 -39.99
N ARG A 793 -157.23 -95.09 -39.40
CA ARG A 793 -156.84 -95.45 -38.02
C ARG A 793 -155.42 -95.99 -37.95
N VAL A 794 -155.04 -96.88 -38.88
CA VAL A 794 -153.71 -97.54 -38.91
C VAL A 794 -152.56 -96.53 -39.04
N VAL A 795 -152.75 -95.45 -39.79
CA VAL A 795 -151.74 -94.38 -39.98
C VAL A 795 -151.50 -93.57 -38.70
N ILE A 796 -152.54 -93.39 -37.87
CA ILE A 796 -152.46 -92.57 -36.65
C ILE A 796 -151.72 -93.31 -35.53
N ASP A 797 -151.92 -94.63 -35.41
CA ASP A 797 -151.27 -95.43 -34.37
C ASP A 797 -149.74 -95.56 -34.62
N GLY A 798 -149.31 -95.76 -35.87
CA GLY A 798 -147.88 -95.84 -36.23
C GLY A 798 -147.10 -94.55 -35.93
N LEU A 799 -147.66 -93.38 -36.32
CA LEU A 799 -147.07 -92.07 -36.00
C LEU A 799 -146.87 -91.84 -34.49
N CYS A 800 -147.72 -92.44 -33.65
CA CYS A 800 -147.67 -92.27 -32.21
C CYS A 800 -146.55 -93.10 -31.55
N GLU A 801 -146.14 -94.21 -32.19
CA GLU A 801 -145.07 -95.08 -31.73
C GLU A 801 -143.69 -94.49 -32.07
N ASP A 802 -143.51 -93.98 -33.30
CA ASP A 802 -142.27 -93.32 -33.77
C ASP A 802 -141.89 -92.08 -32.93
N ILE A 803 -142.88 -91.23 -32.59
CA ILE A 803 -142.68 -90.05 -31.73
C ILE A 803 -142.17 -90.43 -30.33
N LYS A 804 -142.55 -91.62 -29.85
CA LYS A 804 -142.19 -92.15 -28.52
C LYS A 804 -140.76 -92.68 -28.49
N ASP A 805 -140.34 -93.37 -29.54
CA ASP A 805 -138.99 -93.94 -29.65
C ASP A 805 -137.91 -92.84 -29.84
N SER A 806 -138.19 -91.84 -30.68
CA SER A 806 -137.32 -90.67 -30.86
C SER A 806 -137.09 -89.89 -29.55
N LYS A 807 -138.09 -89.85 -28.65
CA LYS A 807 -137.98 -89.18 -27.35
C LYS A 807 -136.99 -89.86 -26.41
N LEU A 808 -136.90 -91.20 -26.42
CA LEU A 808 -135.96 -91.95 -25.58
C LEU A 808 -134.52 -91.79 -26.07
N ARG A 809 -134.29 -91.83 -27.39
CA ARG A 809 -132.95 -91.64 -27.99
C ARG A 809 -132.35 -90.27 -27.66
N LEU A 810 -133.18 -89.22 -27.70
CA LEU A 810 -132.76 -87.86 -27.31
C LEU A 810 -132.34 -87.73 -25.85
N GLN A 811 -132.92 -88.50 -24.92
CA GLN A 811 -132.49 -88.49 -23.51
C GLN A 811 -131.15 -89.19 -23.32
N SER A 812 -130.91 -90.31 -24.01
CA SER A 812 -129.64 -91.05 -23.91
C SER A 812 -128.45 -90.21 -24.41
N LEU A 813 -128.59 -89.58 -25.58
CA LEU A 813 -127.52 -88.75 -26.18
C LEU A 813 -127.17 -87.53 -25.31
N HIS A 814 -128.15 -86.95 -24.61
CA HIS A 814 -127.90 -85.77 -23.78
C HIS A 814 -127.05 -86.09 -22.54
N LEU A 815 -127.25 -87.27 -21.95
CA LEU A 815 -126.52 -87.72 -20.76
C LEU A 815 -125.02 -87.94 -21.05
N GLU A 816 -124.72 -88.51 -22.22
CA GLU A 816 -123.34 -88.83 -22.66
C GLU A 816 -122.51 -87.57 -22.92
N VAL A 817 -123.12 -86.52 -23.49
CA VAL A 817 -122.46 -85.21 -23.68
C VAL A 817 -122.12 -84.55 -22.35
N THR A 818 -123.02 -84.60 -21.36
CA THR A 818 -122.76 -83.99 -20.04
C THR A 818 -121.60 -84.63 -19.27
N ASP A 819 -121.42 -85.95 -19.37
CA ASP A 819 -120.33 -86.65 -18.69
C ASP A 819 -118.94 -86.32 -19.28
N ILE A 820 -118.84 -86.24 -20.62
CA ILE A 820 -117.59 -85.87 -21.30
C ILE A 820 -117.17 -84.43 -20.96
N VAL A 821 -118.13 -83.50 -20.91
CA VAL A 821 -117.86 -82.09 -20.53
C VAL A 821 -117.38 -81.97 -19.08
N HIS A 822 -117.93 -82.77 -18.16
CA HIS A 822 -117.49 -82.75 -16.76
C HIS A 822 -116.05 -83.25 -16.60
N ARG A 823 -115.69 -84.37 -17.25
CA ARG A 823 -114.33 -84.94 -17.21
C ARG A 823 -113.27 -83.99 -17.79
N ASN A 824 -113.56 -83.33 -18.92
CA ASN A 824 -112.65 -82.33 -19.51
C ASN A 824 -112.39 -81.13 -18.58
N ARG A 825 -113.42 -80.67 -17.85
CA ARG A 825 -113.33 -79.51 -16.94
C ARG A 825 -112.47 -79.79 -15.71
N LEU A 826 -112.46 -81.03 -15.23
CA LEU A 826 -111.59 -81.45 -14.13
C LEU A 826 -110.11 -81.44 -14.56
N ALA A 827 -109.80 -82.01 -15.73
CA ALA A 827 -108.44 -82.08 -16.27
C ALA A 827 -107.83 -80.69 -16.52
N THR A 828 -108.59 -79.75 -17.09
CA THR A 828 -108.12 -78.36 -17.29
C THR A 828 -107.82 -77.65 -15.96
N SER A 829 -108.61 -77.89 -14.91
CA SER A 829 -108.38 -77.28 -13.60
C SER A 829 -107.10 -77.77 -12.89
N GLN A 830 -106.67 -79.01 -13.16
CA GLN A 830 -105.40 -79.54 -12.64
C GLN A 830 -104.21 -78.99 -13.42
N ALA A 831 -104.29 -78.89 -14.76
CA ALA A 831 -103.23 -78.32 -15.58
C ALA A 831 -102.92 -76.85 -15.23
N LEU A 832 -103.96 -76.02 -15.05
CA LEU A 832 -103.79 -74.61 -14.67
C LEU A 832 -103.05 -74.43 -13.34
N ARG A 833 -103.36 -75.24 -12.32
CA ARG A 833 -102.68 -75.17 -11.01
C ARG A 833 -101.18 -75.51 -11.07
N VAL A 834 -100.77 -76.38 -12.01
CA VAL A 834 -99.36 -76.71 -12.20
C VAL A 834 -98.63 -75.56 -12.91
N ILE A 835 -99.29 -74.93 -13.88
CA ILE A 835 -98.74 -73.78 -14.62
C ILE A 835 -98.60 -72.55 -13.71
N ASP A 836 -99.64 -72.17 -12.95
CA ASP A 836 -99.60 -71.02 -12.03
C ASP A 836 -98.44 -71.12 -11.02
N LYS A 837 -98.24 -72.31 -10.44
CA LYS A 837 -97.15 -72.55 -9.48
C LYS A 837 -95.77 -72.34 -10.11
N ARG A 838 -95.58 -72.73 -11.39
CA ARG A 838 -94.31 -72.56 -12.08
C ARG A 838 -94.08 -71.15 -12.60
N ILE A 839 -95.13 -70.42 -12.98
CA ILE A 839 -95.04 -68.99 -13.32
C ILE A 839 -94.57 -68.18 -12.10
N MET A 840 -95.14 -68.43 -10.91
CA MET A 840 -94.70 -67.77 -9.68
C MET A 840 -93.21 -68.04 -9.36
N GLU A 841 -92.73 -69.27 -9.54
CA GLU A 841 -91.31 -69.62 -9.31
C GLU A 841 -90.38 -68.87 -10.29
N VAL A 842 -90.78 -68.70 -11.56
CA VAL A 842 -90.00 -67.95 -12.56
C VAL A 842 -90.03 -66.44 -12.30
N GLU A 843 -91.18 -65.85 -12.00
CA GLU A 843 -91.30 -64.42 -11.65
C GLU A 843 -90.49 -64.06 -10.40
N GLN A 844 -90.46 -64.97 -9.40
CA GLN A 844 -89.66 -64.79 -8.19
C GLN A 844 -88.16 -64.80 -8.49
N ALA A 845 -87.70 -65.73 -9.35
CA ALA A 845 -86.29 -65.78 -9.80
C ALA A 845 -85.90 -64.57 -10.67
N GLN A 846 -86.83 -64.05 -11.47
CA GLN A 846 -86.58 -62.87 -12.31
C GLN A 846 -86.48 -61.59 -11.46
N LYS A 847 -87.32 -61.45 -10.42
CA LYS A 847 -87.25 -60.34 -9.46
C LYS A 847 -85.96 -60.35 -8.63
N THR A 848 -85.52 -61.50 -8.14
CA THR A 848 -84.26 -61.58 -7.37
C THR A 848 -83.04 -61.29 -8.25
N CYS A 849 -83.04 -61.75 -9.51
CA CYS A 849 -81.98 -61.41 -10.46
C CYS A 849 -81.93 -59.88 -10.73
N ALA A 850 -83.08 -59.26 -11.00
CA ALA A 850 -83.16 -57.81 -11.24
C ALA A 850 -82.72 -56.97 -10.02
N ASP A 851 -83.09 -57.39 -8.81
CA ASP A 851 -82.73 -56.69 -7.57
C ASP A 851 -81.23 -56.81 -7.25
N VAL A 852 -80.61 -57.97 -7.53
CA VAL A 852 -79.14 -58.16 -7.43
C VAL A 852 -78.40 -57.34 -8.49
N MET A 853 -78.87 -57.29 -9.74
CA MET A 853 -78.27 -56.46 -10.78
C MET A 853 -78.36 -54.97 -10.44
N PHE A 854 -79.50 -54.49 -9.95
CA PHE A 854 -79.68 -53.09 -9.55
C PHE A 854 -78.76 -52.71 -8.38
N LYS A 855 -78.64 -53.57 -7.35
CA LYS A 855 -77.72 -53.37 -6.22
C LYS A 855 -76.26 -53.37 -6.65
N HIS A 856 -75.85 -54.28 -7.53
CA HIS A 856 -74.48 -54.31 -8.06
C HIS A 856 -74.16 -53.06 -8.90
N GLN A 857 -75.08 -52.63 -9.77
CA GLN A 857 -74.90 -51.40 -10.55
C GLN A 857 -74.84 -50.14 -9.67
N GLN A 858 -75.65 -50.08 -8.60
CA GLN A 858 -75.60 -48.98 -7.63
C GLN A 858 -74.30 -48.98 -6.81
N ALA A 859 -73.76 -50.15 -6.46
CA ALA A 859 -72.46 -50.27 -5.79
C ALA A 859 -71.31 -49.78 -6.68
N MET A 860 -71.29 -50.19 -7.97
CA MET A 860 -70.30 -49.74 -8.94
C MET A 860 -70.32 -48.21 -9.14
N PHE A 861 -71.50 -47.59 -9.25
CA PHE A 861 -71.61 -46.13 -9.35
C PHE A 861 -71.08 -45.43 -8.10
N ARG A 862 -71.42 -45.90 -6.89
CA ARG A 862 -70.91 -45.33 -5.63
C ARG A 862 -69.39 -45.44 -5.53
N GLN A 863 -68.81 -46.58 -5.88
CA GLN A 863 -67.36 -46.79 -5.88
C GLN A 863 -66.65 -45.87 -6.88
N GLN A 864 -67.27 -45.60 -8.03
CA GLN A 864 -66.74 -44.70 -9.05
C GLN A 864 -66.83 -43.21 -8.61
N GLU A 865 -67.93 -42.80 -7.97
CA GLU A 865 -68.07 -41.46 -7.36
C GLU A 865 -67.03 -41.24 -6.25
N GLU A 866 -66.83 -42.23 -5.38
CA GLU A 866 -65.83 -42.17 -4.30
C GLU A 866 -64.40 -42.05 -4.85
N LEU A 867 -64.08 -42.78 -5.93
CA LEU A 867 -62.76 -42.76 -6.56
C LEU A 867 -62.49 -41.43 -7.29
N ILE A 868 -63.49 -40.86 -7.97
CA ILE A 868 -63.42 -39.52 -8.56
C ILE A 868 -63.25 -38.46 -7.46
N PHE A 869 -63.97 -38.56 -6.34
CA PHE A 869 -63.83 -37.64 -5.21
C PHE A 869 -62.42 -37.70 -4.60
N LYS A 870 -61.87 -38.90 -4.37
CA LYS A 870 -60.48 -39.08 -3.89
C LYS A 870 -59.47 -38.45 -4.85
N GLN A 871 -59.58 -38.71 -6.16
CA GLN A 871 -58.69 -38.11 -7.17
C GLN A 871 -58.78 -36.58 -7.20
N GLN A 872 -59.97 -36.00 -7.05
CA GLN A 872 -60.13 -34.53 -7.01
C GLN A 872 -59.50 -33.91 -5.75
N GLN A 873 -59.56 -34.59 -4.60
CA GLN A 873 -58.91 -34.12 -3.37
C GLN A 873 -57.39 -34.22 -3.47
N GLU A 874 -56.86 -35.33 -3.98
CA GLU A 874 -55.42 -35.50 -4.20
C GLU A 874 -54.86 -34.50 -5.21
N ALA A 875 -55.59 -34.19 -6.29
CA ALA A 875 -55.20 -33.15 -7.24
C ALA A 875 -55.16 -31.74 -6.63
N LYS A 876 -56.16 -31.39 -5.79
CA LYS A 876 -56.17 -30.12 -5.03
C LYS A 876 -55.00 -30.01 -4.06
N LEU A 877 -54.72 -31.09 -3.33
CA LEU A 877 -53.61 -31.18 -2.38
C LEU A 877 -52.27 -30.97 -3.11
N LYS A 878 -52.08 -31.65 -4.24
CA LYS A 878 -50.86 -31.55 -5.05
C LYS A 878 -50.65 -30.15 -5.62
N HIS A 879 -51.70 -29.49 -6.15
CA HIS A 879 -51.60 -28.11 -6.62
C HIS A 879 -51.21 -27.15 -5.48
N LYS A 880 -51.79 -27.30 -4.28
CA LYS A 880 -51.42 -26.47 -3.12
C LYS A 880 -50.00 -26.74 -2.64
N GLN A 881 -49.50 -27.96 -2.78
CA GLN A 881 -48.12 -28.32 -2.47
C GLN A 881 -47.12 -27.72 -3.47
N GLU A 882 -47.44 -27.73 -4.76
CA GLU A 882 -46.65 -27.10 -5.83
C GLU A 882 -46.61 -25.56 -5.66
N GLU A 883 -47.75 -24.94 -5.31
CA GLU A 883 -47.88 -23.49 -5.02
C GLU A 883 -47.00 -23.07 -3.82
N ALA A 884 -47.06 -23.81 -2.70
CA ALA A 884 -46.21 -23.56 -1.54
C ALA A 884 -44.71 -23.78 -1.83
N MET A 885 -44.36 -24.79 -2.63
CA MET A 885 -42.98 -25.06 -3.02
C MET A 885 -42.41 -23.94 -3.92
N LEU A 886 -43.20 -23.42 -4.86
CA LEU A 886 -42.81 -22.29 -5.71
C LEU A 886 -42.54 -21.04 -4.85
N LYS A 887 -43.42 -20.72 -3.90
CA LYS A 887 -43.27 -19.54 -3.03
C LYS A 887 -42.08 -19.63 -2.08
N ARG A 888 -41.80 -20.82 -1.53
CA ARG A 888 -40.53 -21.10 -0.80
C ARG A 888 -39.31 -20.88 -1.69
N HIS A 889 -39.36 -21.28 -2.96
CA HIS A 889 -38.25 -21.11 -3.89
C HIS A 889 -38.00 -19.62 -4.24
N GLU A 890 -39.06 -18.84 -4.48
CA GLU A 890 -38.96 -17.39 -4.68
C GLU A 890 -38.29 -16.69 -3.48
N ALA A 891 -38.70 -17.02 -2.25
CA ALA A 891 -38.07 -16.48 -1.03
C ALA A 891 -36.59 -16.88 -0.88
N ALA A 892 -36.23 -18.10 -1.27
CA ALA A 892 -34.84 -18.58 -1.26
C ALA A 892 -33.96 -17.83 -2.29
N ILE A 893 -34.49 -17.54 -3.49
CA ILE A 893 -33.80 -16.74 -4.51
C ILE A 893 -33.47 -15.34 -3.97
N TYR A 894 -34.45 -14.64 -3.37
CA TYR A 894 -34.20 -13.32 -2.80
C TYR A 894 -33.21 -13.37 -1.63
N THR A 895 -33.20 -14.43 -0.83
CA THR A 895 -32.21 -14.63 0.23
C THR A 895 -30.80 -14.74 -0.34
N CYS A 896 -30.59 -15.54 -1.38
CA CYS A 896 -29.30 -15.68 -2.06
C CYS A 896 -28.82 -14.37 -2.70
N LEU A 897 -29.73 -13.60 -3.33
CA LEU A 897 -29.42 -12.26 -3.86
C LEU A 897 -28.99 -11.27 -2.76
N ILE A 898 -29.67 -11.27 -1.61
CA ILE A 898 -29.29 -10.45 -0.45
C ILE A 898 -27.91 -10.84 0.09
N GLU A 899 -27.58 -12.13 0.13
CA GLU A 899 -26.26 -12.60 0.57
C GLU A 899 -25.15 -12.18 -0.39
N ALA A 900 -25.39 -12.28 -1.70
CA ALA A 900 -24.49 -11.80 -2.73
C ALA A 900 -24.24 -10.28 -2.60
N GLU A 901 -25.30 -9.48 -2.50
CA GLU A 901 -25.19 -8.02 -2.32
C GLU A 901 -24.52 -7.64 -0.99
N ARG A 902 -24.78 -8.36 0.11
CA ARG A 902 -24.06 -8.20 1.39
C ARG A 902 -22.59 -8.61 1.31
N SER A 903 -22.19 -9.46 0.37
CA SER A 903 -20.77 -9.75 0.11
C SER A 903 -20.10 -8.63 -0.69
N SER A 904 -20.82 -8.08 -1.68
CA SER A 904 -20.41 -6.90 -2.45
C SER A 904 -20.23 -5.68 -1.54
N LEU A 905 -21.23 -5.38 -0.70
CA LEU A 905 -21.19 -4.32 0.30
C LEU A 905 -19.99 -4.46 1.25
N ARG A 906 -19.68 -5.67 1.74
CA ARG A 906 -18.48 -5.89 2.57
C ARG A 906 -17.18 -5.56 1.83
N SER A 907 -17.08 -5.88 0.54
CA SER A 907 -15.93 -5.49 -0.29
C SER A 907 -15.86 -3.97 -0.51
N ILE A 908 -17.00 -3.31 -0.71
CA ILE A 908 -17.09 -1.84 -0.88
C ILE A 908 -16.72 -1.12 0.42
N SER A 909 -17.24 -1.57 1.57
CA SER A 909 -16.88 -1.07 2.90
C SER A 909 -15.37 -1.21 3.15
N GLN A 910 -14.79 -2.39 2.87
CA GLN A 910 -13.35 -2.58 3.05
C GLN A 910 -12.51 -1.66 2.14
N LYS A 911 -12.98 -1.33 0.93
CA LYS A 911 -12.35 -0.32 0.07
C LYS A 911 -12.47 1.09 0.67
N TYR A 912 -13.63 1.44 1.21
CA TYR A 912 -13.85 2.71 1.90
C TYR A 912 -12.94 2.85 3.12
N ASP A 913 -12.87 1.83 3.98
CA ASP A 913 -12.03 1.81 5.17
C ASP A 913 -10.54 1.96 4.81
N ASN A 914 -10.08 1.28 3.75
CA ASN A 914 -8.72 1.42 3.23
C ASN A 914 -8.43 2.83 2.69
N LEU A 915 -9.37 3.47 1.98
CA LEU A 915 -9.23 4.85 1.52
C LEU A 915 -9.22 5.85 2.68
N ALA A 916 -10.06 5.63 3.71
CA ALA A 916 -10.09 6.44 4.92
C ALA A 916 -8.86 6.23 5.83
N LEU A 917 -8.16 5.10 5.70
CA LEU A 917 -6.84 4.88 6.30
C LEU A 917 -5.79 5.68 5.52
N LYS A 918 -5.73 5.52 4.19
CA LYS A 918 -4.80 6.25 3.32
C LYS A 918 -4.95 7.77 3.44
N LEU A 919 -6.18 8.29 3.56
CA LEU A 919 -6.41 9.73 3.74
C LEU A 919 -5.85 10.24 5.08
N ARG A 920 -5.89 9.43 6.15
CA ARG A 920 -5.27 9.76 7.44
C ARG A 920 -3.75 9.70 7.40
N GLU A 921 -3.18 8.75 6.67
CA GLU A 921 -1.73 8.67 6.41
C GLU A 921 -1.27 9.93 5.65
N LEU A 922 -1.93 10.27 4.54
CA LEU A 922 -1.65 11.49 3.76
C LEU A 922 -1.82 12.77 4.59
N ALA A 923 -2.83 12.84 5.48
CA ALA A 923 -2.99 13.99 6.37
C ALA A 923 -1.83 14.13 7.37
N ALA A 924 -1.35 13.03 7.95
CA ALA A 924 -0.19 13.04 8.83
C ALA A 924 1.11 13.38 8.08
N ASP A 925 1.25 12.90 6.84
CA ASP A 925 2.40 13.18 5.97
C ASP A 925 2.43 14.66 5.53
N ARG A 926 1.26 15.23 5.26
CA ARG A 926 1.08 16.64 4.96
C ARG A 926 1.58 17.54 6.08
N GLU A 927 1.41 17.16 7.35
CA GLU A 927 1.95 17.92 8.49
C GLU A 927 3.48 18.07 8.43
N VAL A 928 4.20 17.06 7.93
CA VAL A 928 5.66 17.07 7.78
C VAL A 928 6.11 18.11 6.75
N PHE A 929 5.45 18.17 5.60
CA PHE A 929 5.74 19.18 4.57
C PHE A 929 5.22 20.57 4.94
N ALA A 930 4.07 20.66 5.62
CA ALA A 930 3.52 21.92 6.12
C ALA A 930 4.44 22.55 7.18
N PHE A 931 5.04 21.74 8.07
CA PHE A 931 6.08 22.20 9.00
C PHE A 931 7.25 22.84 8.24
N TRP A 932 7.85 22.15 7.27
CA TRP A 932 9.00 22.69 6.53
C TRP A 932 8.63 23.90 5.68
N SER A 933 7.46 23.92 5.05
CA SER A 933 6.95 25.08 4.32
C SER A 933 6.78 26.30 5.23
N SER A 934 6.29 26.11 6.47
CA SER A 934 6.21 27.17 7.48
C SER A 934 7.59 27.64 7.94
N ALA A 935 8.44 26.70 8.37
CA ALA A 935 9.78 26.95 8.90
C ALA A 935 10.71 27.66 7.90
N LEU A 936 10.55 27.41 6.60
CA LEU A 936 11.33 28.04 5.52
C LEU A 936 10.76 29.38 5.03
N THR A 937 9.61 29.85 5.54
CA THR A 937 9.09 31.17 5.15
C THR A 937 9.93 32.32 5.73
N LYS A 938 10.36 33.26 4.88
CA LYS A 938 10.94 34.53 5.32
C LYS A 938 9.86 35.39 5.97
N ARG A 939 9.93 35.56 7.29
CA ARG A 939 8.99 36.38 8.05
C ARG A 939 9.35 37.86 7.87
N ASN A 940 8.66 38.55 6.96
CA ASN A 940 8.68 40.02 6.97
C ASN A 940 8.13 40.51 8.31
N LYS A 941 8.96 41.22 9.10
CA LYS A 941 8.59 41.90 10.35
C LYS A 941 7.65 43.09 10.06
N ARG A 942 6.44 42.83 9.56
CA ARG A 942 5.36 43.82 9.41
C ARG A 942 4.38 43.70 10.57
N THR A 943 4.52 44.62 11.52
CA THR A 943 3.42 45.28 12.25
C THR A 943 2.09 44.51 12.33
N SER A 944 2.00 43.53 13.23
CA SER A 944 0.72 42.99 13.72
C SER A 944 0.59 43.25 15.22
N SER A 945 0.09 44.44 15.56
CA SER A 945 -0.05 44.95 16.93
C SER A 945 -1.24 44.33 17.68
N SER A 946 -1.26 43.01 17.86
CA SER A 946 -2.21 42.34 18.77
C SER A 946 -1.86 40.86 19.05
N ALA A 947 -0.99 40.60 20.04
CA ALA A 947 -1.05 39.42 20.91
C ALA A 947 0.08 39.47 21.96
N LYS A 948 -0.23 39.87 23.20
CA LYS A 948 0.66 39.63 24.35
C LYS A 948 0.45 38.21 24.87
N SER A 949 1.02 37.20 24.21
CA SER A 949 1.20 35.87 24.81
C SER A 949 2.69 35.66 25.12
N ARG A 950 3.02 35.45 26.40
CA ARG A 950 4.37 35.10 26.85
C ARG A 950 4.69 33.64 26.50
N GLY A 951 5.07 33.41 25.25
CA GLY A 951 5.88 32.27 24.84
C GLY A 951 7.08 32.82 24.05
N LYS A 952 8.25 32.19 24.15
CA LYS A 952 9.36 32.49 23.23
C LYS A 952 8.85 32.19 21.82
N SER A 953 8.75 33.20 20.96
CA SER A 953 8.45 32.97 19.55
C SER A 953 9.62 32.19 18.95
N THR A 954 9.40 30.92 18.61
CA THR A 954 10.40 30.09 17.94
C THR A 954 10.78 30.73 16.61
N ALA A 955 12.08 30.89 16.38
CA ALA A 955 12.60 31.46 15.15
C ALA A 955 12.30 30.52 13.97
N ASN A 956 12.03 31.09 12.79
CA ASN A 956 11.95 30.32 11.55
C ASN A 956 13.36 29.79 11.19
N PHE A 957 13.48 28.72 10.42
CA PHE A 957 14.78 28.08 10.13
C PHE A 957 15.84 29.06 9.55
N PRO A 958 15.53 29.94 8.59
CA PRO A 958 16.48 30.96 8.13
C PRO A 958 16.91 31.95 9.22
N GLU A 959 16.03 32.25 10.18
CA GLU A 959 16.34 33.17 11.28
C GLU A 959 17.17 32.50 12.37
N TYR A 960 16.91 31.22 12.67
CA TYR A 960 17.76 30.38 13.54
C TYR A 960 19.19 30.26 12.99
N VAL A 961 19.35 29.93 11.70
CA VAL A 961 20.67 29.86 11.05
C VAL A 961 21.37 31.22 11.07
N LEU A 962 20.62 32.32 10.85
CA LEU A 962 21.18 33.67 10.91
C LEU A 962 21.64 34.04 12.33
N GLU A 963 20.83 33.79 13.37
CA GLU A 963 21.18 34.07 14.77
C GLU A 963 22.43 33.30 15.22
N LYS A 964 22.51 32.01 14.88
CA LYS A 964 23.68 31.16 15.15
C LYS A 964 24.92 31.69 14.43
N SER A 965 24.78 32.08 13.17
CA SER A 965 25.86 32.65 12.36
C SER A 965 26.30 34.03 12.85
N ILE A 966 25.38 34.88 13.32
CA ILE A 966 25.68 36.17 13.96
C ILE A 966 26.41 35.96 15.29
N SER A 967 26.07 34.93 16.06
CA SER A 967 26.82 34.55 17.27
C SER A 967 28.27 34.16 16.94
N HIS A 968 28.48 33.37 15.88
CA HIS A 968 29.82 33.03 15.40
C HIS A 968 30.59 34.28 14.89
N LEU A 969 29.92 35.15 14.12
CA LEU A 969 30.45 36.42 13.63
C LEU A 969 30.86 37.35 14.79
N ASN A 970 30.07 37.46 15.86
CA ASN A 970 30.41 38.21 17.07
C ASN A 970 31.68 37.67 17.74
N SER A 971 31.83 36.34 17.82
CA SER A 971 33.04 35.70 18.37
C SER A 971 34.28 35.98 17.52
N LEU A 972 34.17 35.87 16.19
CA LEU A 972 35.26 36.23 15.26
C LEU A 972 35.61 37.73 15.38
N LEU A 973 34.61 38.62 15.39
CA LEU A 973 34.79 40.05 15.54
C LEU A 973 35.52 40.40 16.85
N ALA A 974 35.19 39.73 17.97
CA ALA A 974 35.87 39.92 19.25
C ALA A 974 37.36 39.55 19.18
N GLN A 975 37.67 38.42 18.54
CA GLN A 975 39.05 37.94 18.35
C GLN A 975 39.86 38.90 17.47
N ILE A 976 39.30 39.36 16.35
CA ILE A 976 39.95 40.29 15.42
C ILE A 976 40.16 41.66 16.09
N LEU A 977 39.16 42.18 16.80
CA LEU A 977 39.29 43.43 17.55
C LEU A 977 40.38 43.35 18.62
N THR A 978 40.50 42.21 19.31
CA THR A 978 41.58 41.98 20.28
C THR A 978 42.97 42.02 19.61
N ALA A 979 43.12 41.44 18.42
CA ALA A 979 44.36 41.51 17.65
C ALA A 979 44.65 42.92 17.09
N LEU A 980 43.62 43.75 16.83
CA LEU A 980 43.78 45.12 16.31
C LEU A 980 43.93 46.20 17.41
N TYR A 981 43.61 45.89 18.66
CA TYR A 981 43.73 46.84 19.78
C TYR A 981 44.83 46.51 20.79
N ASP A 982 45.39 45.29 20.79
CA ASP A 982 46.35 44.75 21.77
C ASP A 982 45.87 44.83 23.26
N ASP A 983 44.63 45.26 23.55
CA ASP A 983 43.96 45.22 24.86
C ASP A 983 42.69 44.36 24.81
N THR A 984 42.56 43.46 25.79
CA THR A 984 41.53 42.41 25.88
C THR A 984 40.27 42.82 26.64
N ARG A 985 40.34 43.84 27.51
CA ARG A 985 39.24 44.14 28.44
C ARG A 985 38.15 45.00 27.82
N HIS A 986 38.51 45.88 26.89
CA HIS A 986 37.56 46.76 26.22
C HIS A 986 36.91 46.10 25.00
N THR A 987 37.60 45.20 24.30
CA THR A 987 37.16 44.59 23.03
C THR A 987 35.98 43.62 23.19
N ASN A 988 36.00 42.76 24.21
CA ASN A 988 34.93 41.79 24.45
C ASN A 988 33.58 42.46 24.75
N ALA A 989 33.58 43.61 25.44
CA ALA A 989 32.38 44.41 25.69
C ALA A 989 31.89 45.20 24.45
N ILE A 990 32.75 45.39 23.44
CA ILE A 990 32.39 46.03 22.17
C ILE A 990 31.79 45.02 21.20
N ALA A 991 32.38 43.82 21.10
CA ALA A 991 31.90 42.80 20.17
C ALA A 991 30.59 42.14 20.65
N THR A 992 30.45 41.90 21.97
CA THR A 992 29.27 41.21 22.51
C THR A 992 28.05 42.11 22.49
N GLY A 993 27.17 41.92 21.50
CA GLY A 993 25.88 42.61 21.38
C GLY A 993 25.86 43.79 20.40
N MET A 994 27.00 44.25 19.88
CA MET A 994 27.02 45.35 18.90
C MET A 994 26.35 44.97 17.58
N LEU A 995 26.63 43.78 17.02
CA LEU A 995 25.97 43.36 15.77
C LEU A 995 24.47 43.09 15.99
N SER A 996 24.09 42.43 17.09
CA SER A 996 22.68 42.23 17.45
C SER A 996 21.93 43.56 17.54
N SER A 997 22.48 44.55 18.25
CA SER A 997 21.91 45.90 18.32
C SER A 997 21.89 46.64 16.98
N LEU A 998 22.84 46.37 16.06
CA LEU A 998 22.84 46.94 14.72
C LEU A 998 21.70 46.37 13.85
N PHE A 999 21.38 45.07 13.99
CA PHE A 999 20.30 44.41 13.27
C PHE A 999 18.90 44.67 13.88
N ASP A 1000 18.78 44.92 15.19
CA ASP A 1000 17.50 45.20 15.89
C ASP A 1000 17.09 46.70 15.92
N SER A 1001 17.89 47.59 15.34
CA SER A 1001 17.76 49.05 15.50
C SER A 1001 16.53 49.73 14.86
N GLU A 1002 15.60 48.99 14.23
CA GLU A 1002 14.35 49.54 13.66
C GLU A 1002 13.31 49.99 14.71
N SER A 1003 13.56 49.82 16.01
CA SER A 1003 12.62 50.17 17.09
C SER A 1003 12.66 51.64 17.55
N ILE A 1004 13.64 52.45 17.12
CA ILE A 1004 13.77 53.87 17.51
C ILE A 1004 13.71 54.75 16.26
N GLY A 1005 12.51 54.85 15.68
CA GLY A 1005 12.29 55.46 14.36
C GLY A 1005 11.10 56.43 14.23
N THR A 1006 10.31 56.68 15.28
CA THR A 1006 9.24 57.70 15.29
C THR A 1006 8.91 58.15 16.72
N MET A 1007 9.54 59.23 17.20
CA MET A 1007 9.05 60.07 18.30
C MET A 1007 9.62 61.47 18.10
N GLU A 1008 8.81 62.36 17.51
CA GLU A 1008 9.08 63.80 17.59
C GLU A 1008 8.76 64.29 19.01
N HIS A 1009 9.50 65.29 19.47
CA HIS A 1009 9.21 66.16 20.62
C HIS A 1009 8.17 65.70 21.67
N GLU A 1010 8.64 65.20 22.83
CA GLU A 1010 8.05 65.61 24.11
C GLU A 1010 9.00 65.44 25.31
N SER A 1011 8.62 66.02 26.46
CA SER A 1011 9.55 66.51 27.49
C SER A 1011 9.92 65.53 28.61
N CYS A 1012 11.09 65.79 29.20
CA CYS A 1012 11.69 65.12 30.35
C CYS A 1012 10.77 64.96 31.59
N SER A 1013 10.83 63.81 32.26
CA SER A 1013 10.61 63.70 33.71
C SER A 1013 11.50 62.59 34.33
N PRO A 1014 12.09 62.79 35.53
CA PRO A 1014 13.00 61.81 36.14
C PRO A 1014 12.29 60.87 37.13
N GLY A 1015 12.56 59.56 37.01
CA GLY A 1015 12.08 58.49 37.90
C GLY A 1015 13.21 57.51 38.26
N PRO A 1016 13.10 56.76 39.38
CA PRO A 1016 14.27 56.60 40.26
C PRO A 1016 15.22 55.45 39.94
N VAL A 1017 16.49 55.76 40.24
CA VAL A 1017 17.63 54.88 40.47
C VAL A 1017 17.26 53.66 41.35
N LEU A 1018 17.33 52.46 40.77
CA LEU A 1018 18.16 51.33 41.22
C LEU A 1018 17.72 50.01 40.55
N ASP A 1019 18.40 49.62 39.47
CA ASP A 1019 18.78 48.22 39.28
C ASP A 1019 20.26 48.19 38.87
N GLN A 1020 21.06 47.39 39.58
CA GLN A 1020 22.52 47.36 39.49
C GLN A 1020 23.00 46.07 38.85
N SER A 1021 22.74 45.93 37.55
CA SER A 1021 23.40 44.93 36.70
C SER A 1021 24.01 45.56 35.44
N LEU A 1022 25.02 46.41 35.67
CA LEU A 1022 26.02 46.86 34.68
C LEU A 1022 25.46 47.30 33.33
N GLY A 1023 24.75 48.44 33.33
CA GLY A 1023 24.41 49.19 32.13
C GLY A 1023 25.64 49.75 31.39
N ILE A 1024 26.39 48.88 30.74
CA ILE A 1024 27.36 49.22 29.70
C ILE A 1024 26.57 49.31 28.38
N HIS A 1025 26.57 50.40 27.62
CA HIS A 1025 26.78 51.81 27.96
C HIS A 1025 26.22 52.62 26.78
N GLN A 1026 25.47 53.71 26.99
CA GLN A 1026 25.03 54.59 25.88
C GLN A 1026 26.17 55.44 25.25
N SER A 1027 27.44 55.07 25.53
CA SER A 1027 28.66 55.64 24.93
C SER A 1027 29.14 54.87 23.69
N LEU A 1028 28.58 53.69 23.40
CA LEU A 1028 29.05 52.78 22.34
C LEU A 1028 28.66 53.20 20.90
N ALA A 1029 27.93 54.31 20.73
CA ALA A 1029 27.52 54.81 19.43
C ALA A 1029 28.73 55.05 18.50
N TYR A 1030 28.77 54.35 17.37
CA TYR A 1030 29.87 54.39 16.39
C TYR A 1030 30.37 55.82 16.08
N GLY A 1031 29.45 56.78 15.89
CA GLY A 1031 29.79 58.18 15.60
C GLY A 1031 30.47 58.97 16.74
N LYS A 1032 30.53 58.47 17.97
CA LYS A 1032 31.24 59.12 19.11
C LYS A 1032 32.70 58.67 19.26
N ARG A 1033 33.15 57.70 18.45
CA ARG A 1033 34.52 57.13 18.48
C ARG A 1033 35.51 57.95 17.66
N SER A 1034 36.79 57.85 18.01
CA SER A 1034 37.87 58.50 17.26
C SER A 1034 37.95 57.99 15.81
N GLY A 1035 38.62 58.73 14.92
CA GLY A 1035 38.75 58.33 13.50
C GLY A 1035 39.47 56.98 13.34
N GLY A 1036 40.53 56.75 14.11
CA GLY A 1036 41.27 55.49 14.11
C GLY A 1036 40.47 54.34 14.76
N GLU A 1037 39.73 54.60 15.84
CA GLU A 1037 38.87 53.59 16.46
C GLU A 1037 37.76 53.10 15.53
N ARG A 1038 37.11 54.03 14.80
CA ARG A 1038 36.12 53.66 13.78
C ARG A 1038 36.76 52.81 12.70
N LYS A 1039 37.92 53.20 12.17
CA LYS A 1039 38.63 52.43 11.13
C LYS A 1039 39.05 51.04 11.60
N ARG A 1040 39.54 50.88 12.85
CA ARG A 1040 39.86 49.54 13.42
C ARG A 1040 38.62 48.66 13.55
N LEU A 1041 37.46 49.25 13.88
CA LEU A 1041 36.19 48.52 13.92
C LEU A 1041 35.68 48.13 12.51
N ASP A 1042 35.71 49.06 11.56
CA ASP A 1042 35.35 48.82 10.15
C ASP A 1042 36.19 47.67 9.57
N LEU A 1043 37.50 47.69 9.83
CA LEU A 1043 38.45 46.65 9.45
C LEU A 1043 38.16 45.30 10.11
N ALA A 1044 37.92 45.28 11.43
CA ALA A 1044 37.61 44.04 12.13
C ALA A 1044 36.35 43.37 11.58
N LEU A 1045 35.33 44.18 11.27
CA LEU A 1045 34.08 43.70 10.70
C LEU A 1045 34.25 43.22 9.25
N PHE A 1046 35.03 43.93 8.43
CA PHE A 1046 35.38 43.47 7.10
C PHE A 1046 36.12 42.13 7.14
N PHE A 1047 37.17 42.01 7.98
CA PHE A 1047 37.88 40.73 8.13
C PHE A 1047 36.95 39.61 8.62
N ALA A 1048 36.02 39.89 9.54
CA ALA A 1048 35.07 38.90 10.03
C ALA A 1048 34.09 38.43 8.93
N LEU A 1049 33.59 39.34 8.10
CA LEU A 1049 32.74 39.02 6.95
C LEU A 1049 33.52 38.31 5.83
N LEU A 1050 34.77 38.70 5.60
CA LEU A 1050 35.71 38.04 4.69
C LEU A 1050 35.95 36.58 5.11
N HIS A 1051 36.19 36.33 6.41
CA HIS A 1051 36.37 34.98 6.95
C HIS A 1051 35.15 34.07 6.75
N LEU A 1052 33.93 34.61 6.87
CA LEU A 1052 32.69 33.85 6.61
C LEU A 1052 32.46 33.64 5.11
N GLY A 1053 32.55 34.70 4.31
CA GLY A 1053 32.35 34.65 2.86
C GLY A 1053 33.29 33.68 2.15
N TRP A 1054 34.49 33.48 2.70
CA TRP A 1054 35.46 32.50 2.21
C TRP A 1054 35.07 31.03 2.36
N ALA A 1055 34.26 30.68 3.37
CA ALA A 1055 33.80 29.30 3.55
C ALA A 1055 32.65 28.94 2.60
N GLU A 1056 31.78 29.92 2.33
CA GLU A 1056 30.54 29.71 1.57
C GLU A 1056 30.64 30.02 0.08
N SER A 1057 31.51 30.95 -0.31
CA SER A 1057 31.64 31.39 -1.71
C SER A 1057 32.14 30.25 -2.61
N ALA A 1058 31.44 30.06 -3.73
CA ALA A 1058 31.92 29.23 -4.83
C ALA A 1058 33.19 29.83 -5.47
N HIS A 1059 33.35 31.16 -5.41
CA HIS A 1059 34.57 31.86 -5.80
C HIS A 1059 35.65 31.77 -4.72
N ARG A 1060 36.71 30.99 -4.99
CA ARG A 1060 37.88 30.86 -4.12
C ARG A 1060 39.00 31.77 -4.62
N ALA A 1061 38.87 33.08 -4.36
CA ALA A 1061 39.92 34.05 -4.64
C ALA A 1061 41.14 33.78 -3.74
N HIS A 1062 42.25 33.29 -4.28
CA HIS A 1062 43.47 33.09 -3.48
C HIS A 1062 44.26 34.38 -3.23
N TYR A 1063 43.63 35.53 -3.42
CA TYR A 1063 44.21 36.87 -3.32
C TYR A 1063 43.26 37.84 -2.60
N LEU A 1064 43.82 38.87 -1.96
CA LEU A 1064 43.08 39.97 -1.34
C LEU A 1064 43.65 41.29 -1.83
N LEU A 1065 42.80 42.22 -2.26
CA LEU A 1065 43.18 43.54 -2.75
C LEU A 1065 42.77 44.60 -1.74
N ILE A 1066 43.69 45.47 -1.34
CA ILE A 1066 43.50 46.47 -0.28
C ILE A 1066 43.90 47.85 -0.81
N ASP A 1067 42.99 48.82 -0.84
CA ASP A 1067 43.19 50.15 -1.45
C ASP A 1067 42.98 51.28 -0.42
N GLU A 1068 44.08 51.96 -0.05
CA GLU A 1068 44.11 53.20 0.75
C GLU A 1068 43.33 53.14 2.08
N VAL A 1069 43.70 52.15 2.90
CA VAL A 1069 42.95 51.77 4.12
C VAL A 1069 43.58 52.30 5.42
N PHE A 1070 44.79 52.84 5.36
CA PHE A 1070 45.57 53.26 6.54
C PHE A 1070 45.48 54.75 6.91
N ASP A 1071 44.81 55.58 6.11
CA ASP A 1071 44.92 57.05 6.23
C ASP A 1071 44.43 57.65 7.56
N SER A 1072 43.71 56.87 8.38
CA SER A 1072 43.26 57.24 9.73
C SER A 1072 43.84 56.34 10.84
N LEU A 1073 44.83 55.51 10.54
CA LEU A 1073 45.50 54.62 11.50
C LEU A 1073 46.92 55.10 11.83
N ASP A 1074 47.23 55.08 13.12
CA ASP A 1074 48.55 55.24 13.71
C ASP A 1074 49.48 54.06 13.37
N GLU A 1075 50.80 54.24 13.49
CA GLU A 1075 51.80 53.21 13.16
C GLU A 1075 51.56 51.87 13.88
N ALA A 1076 51.15 51.92 15.15
CA ALA A 1076 50.79 50.72 15.92
C ALA A 1076 49.54 50.01 15.36
N GLY A 1077 48.53 50.78 14.92
CA GLY A 1077 47.35 50.25 14.22
C GLY A 1077 47.70 49.66 12.84
N GLN A 1078 48.60 50.29 12.09
CA GLN A 1078 49.10 49.78 10.81
C GLN A 1078 49.86 48.46 11.00
N GLU A 1079 50.77 48.38 11.98
CA GLU A 1079 51.51 47.15 12.32
C GLU A 1079 50.56 46.02 12.79
N ALA A 1080 49.49 46.33 13.53
CA ALA A 1080 48.49 45.34 13.94
C ALA A 1080 47.72 44.75 12.75
N VAL A 1081 47.35 45.57 11.75
CA VAL A 1081 46.72 45.11 10.51
C VAL A 1081 47.69 44.30 9.65
N VAL A 1082 48.96 44.68 9.58
CA VAL A 1082 50.00 43.90 8.87
C VAL A 1082 50.22 42.54 9.53
N ARG A 1083 50.32 42.49 10.87
CA ARG A 1083 50.32 41.22 11.64
C ARG A 1083 49.10 40.36 11.29
N TRP A 1084 47.90 40.94 11.24
CA TRP A 1084 46.68 40.23 10.87
C TRP A 1084 46.75 39.63 9.46
N CYS A 1085 47.16 40.45 8.48
CA CYS A 1085 47.35 40.04 7.09
C CYS A 1085 48.36 38.89 6.95
N MET A 1086 49.42 38.89 7.76
CA MET A 1086 50.40 37.79 7.80
C MET A 1086 49.82 36.48 8.34
N THR A 1087 48.93 36.54 9.32
CA THR A 1087 48.21 35.34 9.82
C THR A 1087 47.21 34.82 8.76
N MET A 1088 46.56 35.71 8.00
CA MET A 1088 45.71 35.32 6.87
C MET A 1088 46.50 34.67 5.72
N LEU A 1089 47.71 35.14 5.43
CA LEU A 1089 48.62 34.55 4.42
C LEU A 1089 49.10 33.13 4.75
N GLN A 1090 49.00 32.70 6.02
CA GLN A 1090 49.34 31.34 6.42
C GLN A 1090 48.19 30.34 6.30
N SER A 1091 46.95 30.83 6.12
CA SER A 1091 45.74 30.03 6.35
C SER A 1091 44.67 30.15 5.26
N MET A 1092 44.64 31.24 4.50
CA MET A 1092 43.59 31.54 3.51
C MET A 1092 44.17 32.00 2.18
N VAL A 1093 44.73 33.21 2.13
CA VAL A 1093 45.24 33.84 0.91
C VAL A 1093 46.67 33.45 0.60
N SER A 1094 47.03 33.43 -0.68
CA SER A 1094 48.42 33.25 -1.15
C SER A 1094 49.08 34.57 -1.57
N TRP A 1095 48.29 35.61 -1.87
CA TRP A 1095 48.75 36.96 -2.16
C TRP A 1095 47.87 38.00 -1.45
N ILE A 1096 48.47 39.02 -0.86
CA ILE A 1096 47.77 40.24 -0.46
C ILE A 1096 48.47 41.39 -1.17
N VAL A 1097 47.71 42.21 -1.92
CA VAL A 1097 48.24 43.41 -2.57
C VAL A 1097 47.60 44.63 -1.93
N MET A 1098 48.44 45.54 -1.44
CA MET A 1098 48.03 46.62 -0.55
C MET A 1098 48.58 47.96 -1.00
N VAL A 1099 47.72 48.85 -1.49
CA VAL A 1099 48.06 50.24 -1.81
C VAL A 1099 48.16 51.05 -0.52
N THR A 1100 49.29 51.75 -0.35
CA THR A 1100 49.54 52.58 0.83
C THR A 1100 50.43 53.78 0.50
N HIS A 1101 50.14 54.91 1.16
CA HIS A 1101 51.02 56.10 1.18
C HIS A 1101 51.92 56.15 2.43
N SER A 1102 51.81 55.17 3.33
CA SER A 1102 52.54 55.16 4.60
C SER A 1102 54.03 54.93 4.38
N ARG A 1103 54.85 55.94 4.72
CA ARG A 1103 56.32 55.85 4.68
C ARG A 1103 56.85 54.76 5.61
N PHE A 1104 56.24 54.61 6.79
CA PHE A 1104 56.55 53.55 7.76
C PHE A 1104 56.47 52.14 7.15
N LEU A 1105 55.49 51.89 6.27
CA LEU A 1105 55.35 50.60 5.57
C LEU A 1105 56.22 50.51 4.31
N ALA A 1106 56.52 51.64 3.66
CA ALA A 1106 57.33 51.73 2.46
C ALA A 1106 58.86 51.62 2.70
N GLU A 1107 59.30 51.88 3.92
CA GLU A 1107 60.70 51.83 4.38
C GLU A 1107 60.93 50.62 5.33
N ARG A 1108 59.98 49.68 5.37
CA ARG A 1108 60.02 48.48 6.21
C ARG A 1108 61.04 47.47 5.67
N ASP A 1109 61.89 46.98 6.57
CA ASP A 1109 62.90 45.95 6.27
C ASP A 1109 62.26 44.57 5.94
N PRO A 1110 62.48 44.01 4.74
CA PRO A 1110 61.95 42.71 4.35
C PRO A 1110 62.57 41.51 5.09
N GLU A 1111 63.75 41.65 5.71
CA GLU A 1111 64.34 40.56 6.52
C GLU A 1111 63.52 40.29 7.79
N ARG A 1112 62.89 41.34 8.35
CA ARG A 1112 62.08 41.27 9.58
C ARG A 1112 60.90 40.30 9.48
N ASP A 1113 60.31 40.16 8.28
CA ASP A 1113 59.16 39.31 8.01
C ASP A 1113 59.54 38.06 7.17
N ALA A 1114 60.80 37.63 7.26
CA ALA A 1114 61.34 36.43 6.60
C ALA A 1114 61.10 36.37 5.08
N GLY A 1115 61.21 37.51 4.39
CA GLY A 1115 61.05 37.60 2.94
C GLY A 1115 59.62 37.43 2.41
N LYS A 1116 58.60 37.46 3.28
CA LYS A 1116 57.17 37.39 2.89
C LYS A 1116 56.53 38.76 2.63
N VAL A 1117 57.28 39.84 2.84
CA VAL A 1117 56.91 41.22 2.50
C VAL A 1117 57.72 41.67 1.30
N MET A 1118 57.06 42.36 0.37
CA MET A 1118 57.71 43.00 -0.78
C MET A 1118 57.15 44.42 -0.97
N VAL A 1119 58.00 45.37 -1.36
CA VAL A 1119 57.59 46.72 -1.75
C VAL A 1119 57.77 46.88 -3.26
N MET A 1120 56.70 47.28 -3.96
CA MET A 1120 56.74 47.64 -5.37
C MET A 1120 56.41 49.12 -5.52
N ARG A 1121 57.34 49.89 -6.10
CA ARG A 1121 57.21 51.32 -6.32
C ARG A 1121 56.53 51.59 -7.66
N VAL A 1122 55.52 52.46 -7.63
CA VAL A 1122 54.71 52.87 -8.77
C VAL A 1122 55.06 54.33 -9.08
N LYS A 1123 55.54 54.60 -10.29
CA LYS A 1123 55.96 55.94 -10.74
C LYS A 1123 55.31 56.27 -12.09
N ILE A 1124 55.27 57.56 -12.42
CA ILE A 1124 54.96 58.01 -13.79
C ILE A 1124 56.28 58.08 -14.55
N GLY A 1125 56.38 57.34 -15.65
CA GLY A 1125 57.50 57.38 -16.57
C GLY A 1125 57.07 57.83 -17.97
N SER A 1126 57.87 57.46 -18.96
CA SER A 1126 57.71 57.99 -20.33
C SER A 1126 56.51 57.43 -21.10
N GLN A 1127 55.94 56.32 -20.62
CA GLN A 1127 54.76 55.63 -21.19
C GLN A 1127 53.63 55.52 -20.15
N GLY A 1128 53.45 56.54 -19.31
CA GLY A 1128 52.47 56.52 -18.22
C GLY A 1128 52.98 55.77 -16.98
N THR A 1129 52.12 54.99 -16.32
CA THR A 1129 52.49 54.24 -15.11
C THR A 1129 53.58 53.18 -15.40
N GLU A 1130 54.66 53.20 -14.61
CA GLU A 1130 55.71 52.17 -14.60
C GLU A 1130 55.80 51.52 -13.21
N LEU A 1131 55.96 50.19 -13.18
CA LEU A 1131 56.14 49.40 -11.96
C LEU A 1131 57.64 49.07 -11.77
N VAL A 1132 58.17 49.34 -10.57
CA VAL A 1132 59.57 49.12 -10.21
C VAL A 1132 59.65 48.32 -8.93
N LYS A 1133 60.36 47.18 -8.95
CA LYS A 1133 60.74 46.45 -7.75
C LYS A 1133 61.92 47.15 -7.06
N ASP A 1134 61.81 47.37 -5.76
CA ASP A 1134 63.01 47.41 -4.93
C ASP A 1134 63.60 45.98 -4.87
N ARG A 1135 64.94 45.89 -4.87
CA ARG A 1135 65.70 44.65 -4.78
C ARG A 1135 66.34 44.51 -3.41
#